data_AF-A0A0W0RQH5-F1
#
_entry.id   AF-A0A0W0RQH5-F1
#
_cell.length_a   1.000
_cell.length_b   1.000
_cell.length_c   1.000
_cell.angle_alpha   90.00
_cell.angle_beta   90.00
_cell.angle_gamma   90.00
#
_symmetry.space_group_name_H-M   'P 1'
#
loop_
_entity.id
_entity.type
_entity.pdbx_description
1 polymer ?
#
loop_
_entity_poly.entity_id
_entity_poly.type
_entity_poly.pdbx_seq_one_letter_code
_entity_poly.pdbx_strand_id
1 'polypeptide(L)'
;MPYLLKGNAEQIFHAFGLGWVVAEQKDDTNIIGDFPSVNFLGTIQQAIRHFSIWRKHALGKYYLRGNMTAGNLSYLLGSEPLKKEEEESAVYHAHLGCQDFAYINDVGENCSIMVMYRKDDPKQWVIGLMKNGHAEPKDREIVCVSSFDLTPFIKSPDFGVSVSSVSSIEPLLQQIGSAIPGFLLHNAVQGNNEINLRFQRIALLIRKLQIEQETAPLRDPISFAELNLSALFAENPALDLLFQYKIPDELPLSVSLLKELLSESSPLRKEIRGIQFTDDERINKSLLKIIIVFYEKGILDEQNRKLLTHLELIRKFSGYMKDETQIKLLPFLIQQSYPHDLMQLILSEEAYYRAIDSLVELEPALTEDVPKFFKESEFKKREELKFIFSLPDEDCRRLCLIFWVKGSLSEDGYQQIVAATKEYPLLASSLVALDQTKTISIENLEKLALNPHQHLQKSIAHHFAKEFQGLHDVTSRLRKLTLDELKAASTALLLLKKSGITAPLETYHLVLEKNNKGQALRLLLPPLANEVGKIRTLLMEVLYSGVVHGIQTQGNKVLAIKDPVELALAKRLRERFICVRQMQDLKLRKDLIELAAQEESEEAERFRQVILRVEAQCKKIHERLSGATSFSEMHIKWKGAEEAYRKTLYTISYDALMNPYADVRPTLKNAEKEILKIVDPEIESDLYRFLYNALVVIANIISCILFLGGANGYKYYKTGNFWFFNQTRSGEEIRELNKDVLELIDLEHSDDNELCFSLAWCQMS
;
A
#
# COMPACT_ATOMS: atom_id res chain seq x y z
N MET A 1 -53.52 -1.46 -8.60
CA MET A 1 -52.82 -2.77 -8.58
C MET A 1 -51.58 -2.63 -9.44
N PRO A 2 -50.39 -3.02 -8.96
CA PRO A 2 -49.18 -2.99 -9.78
C PRO A 2 -49.17 -4.04 -10.92
N TYR A 3 -48.26 -3.84 -11.87
CA TYR A 3 -48.01 -4.72 -13.02
C TYR A 3 -46.58 -5.22 -12.99
N LEU A 4 -46.39 -6.51 -13.29
CA LEU A 4 -45.10 -7.20 -13.28
C LEU A 4 -44.70 -7.58 -14.71
N LEU A 5 -43.44 -7.33 -15.02
CA LEU A 5 -42.75 -7.68 -16.26
C LEU A 5 -41.48 -8.47 -15.91
N LYS A 6 -41.26 -9.60 -16.57
CA LYS A 6 -40.07 -10.46 -16.37
C LYS A 6 -39.52 -10.95 -17.71
N GLY A 7 -38.20 -11.04 -17.81
CA GLY A 7 -37.49 -11.56 -18.98
C GLY A 7 -35.99 -11.31 -18.85
N ASN A 8 -35.22 -11.67 -19.88
CA ASN A 8 -33.82 -11.23 -19.98
C ASN A 8 -33.70 -9.91 -20.78
N ALA A 9 -32.52 -9.30 -20.76
CA ALA A 9 -32.29 -8.03 -21.45
C ALA A 9 -32.53 -8.12 -22.96
N GLU A 10 -32.14 -9.22 -23.61
CA GLU A 10 -32.40 -9.44 -25.04
C GLU A 10 -33.91 -9.40 -25.34
N GLN A 11 -34.69 -10.22 -24.64
CA GLN A 11 -36.14 -10.29 -24.81
C GLN A 11 -36.82 -8.94 -24.55
N ILE A 12 -36.52 -8.30 -23.42
CA ILE A 12 -37.20 -7.07 -23.01
C ILE A 12 -36.82 -5.91 -23.93
N PHE A 13 -35.54 -5.65 -24.17
CA PHE A 13 -35.17 -4.51 -25.01
C PHE A 13 -35.65 -4.69 -26.46
N HIS A 14 -35.63 -5.91 -27.01
CA HIS A 14 -36.23 -6.14 -28.33
C HIS A 14 -37.75 -5.96 -28.34
N ALA A 15 -38.48 -6.45 -27.33
CA ALA A 15 -39.93 -6.28 -27.23
C ALA A 15 -40.36 -4.80 -27.20
N PHE A 16 -39.54 -3.93 -26.62
CA PHE A 16 -39.76 -2.48 -26.54
C PHE A 16 -39.21 -1.71 -27.76
N GLY A 17 -38.66 -2.40 -28.77
CA GLY A 17 -38.07 -1.80 -29.97
C GLY A 17 -36.74 -1.09 -29.71
N LEU A 18 -36.00 -1.53 -28.70
CA LEU A 18 -34.73 -0.98 -28.21
C LEU A 18 -33.56 -1.96 -28.39
N GLY A 19 -33.58 -2.79 -29.44
CA GLY A 19 -32.52 -3.78 -29.70
C GLY A 19 -31.11 -3.18 -29.79
N TRP A 20 -30.98 -1.89 -30.07
CA TRP A 20 -29.70 -1.17 -30.05
C TRP A 20 -29.05 -1.11 -28.66
N VAL A 21 -29.83 -1.19 -27.57
CA VAL A 21 -29.34 -1.19 -26.17
C VAL A 21 -28.56 -2.45 -25.84
N VAL A 22 -28.87 -3.55 -26.51
CA VAL A 22 -28.24 -4.87 -26.34
C VAL A 22 -27.38 -5.28 -27.54
N ALA A 23 -27.23 -4.39 -28.52
CA ALA A 23 -26.41 -4.64 -29.69
C ALA A 23 -24.92 -4.69 -29.34
N GLU A 24 -24.14 -5.37 -30.18
CA GLU A 24 -22.70 -5.47 -30.02
C GLU A 24 -22.01 -4.13 -30.37
N GLN A 25 -21.63 -3.34 -29.37
CA GLN A 25 -20.90 -2.08 -29.47
C GLN A 25 -19.43 -2.32 -29.10
N LYS A 26 -18.51 -2.15 -30.06
CA LYS A 26 -17.12 -2.67 -30.01
C LYS A 26 -16.12 -1.93 -29.08
N ASP A 27 -16.54 -1.32 -27.97
CA ASP A 27 -15.62 -0.50 -27.15
C ASP A 27 -15.74 -0.70 -25.64
N ASP A 28 -14.79 -1.49 -25.10
CA ASP A 28 -14.65 -1.81 -23.68
C ASP A 28 -14.06 -0.65 -22.85
N THR A 29 -13.52 0.40 -23.49
CA THR A 29 -12.85 1.51 -22.77
C THR A 29 -13.81 2.31 -21.89
N ASN A 30 -15.10 2.31 -22.22
CA ASN A 30 -16.14 3.04 -21.49
C ASN A 30 -16.41 2.45 -20.09
N ILE A 31 -16.17 1.16 -19.86
CA ILE A 31 -16.41 0.51 -18.56
C ILE A 31 -15.55 1.16 -17.47
N ILE A 32 -14.26 1.39 -17.76
CA ILE A 32 -13.32 1.94 -16.79
C ILE A 32 -13.66 3.39 -16.45
N GLY A 33 -14.05 4.17 -17.47
CA GLY A 33 -14.43 5.57 -17.32
C GLY A 33 -15.70 5.78 -16.48
N ASP A 34 -16.62 4.82 -16.48
CA ASP A 34 -17.91 4.94 -15.78
C ASP A 34 -17.85 4.55 -14.30
N PHE A 35 -16.83 3.80 -13.84
CA PHE A 35 -16.73 3.37 -12.43
C PHE A 35 -16.87 4.49 -11.39
N PRO A 36 -16.19 5.65 -11.52
CA PRO A 36 -16.33 6.75 -10.55
C PRO A 36 -17.75 7.31 -10.48
N SER A 37 -18.56 7.09 -11.50
CA SER A 37 -19.96 7.54 -11.56
C SER A 37 -20.95 6.53 -10.98
N VAL A 38 -20.53 5.30 -10.68
CA VAL A 38 -21.39 4.23 -10.16
C VAL A 38 -21.89 4.57 -8.76
N ASN A 39 -23.22 4.59 -8.63
CA ASN A 39 -23.92 4.60 -7.35
C ASN A 39 -23.89 3.20 -6.74
N PHE A 40 -23.24 3.01 -5.61
CA PHE A 40 -23.13 1.71 -4.94
C PHE A 40 -23.75 1.73 -3.55
N LEU A 41 -24.53 0.71 -3.22
CA LEU A 41 -25.14 0.50 -1.92
C LEU A 41 -24.63 -0.83 -1.33
N GLY A 42 -23.71 -0.75 -0.36
CA GLY A 42 -23.17 -1.93 0.30
C GLY A 42 -21.90 -1.65 1.09
N THR A 43 -21.23 -2.73 1.51
CA THR A 43 -19.97 -2.68 2.26
C THR A 43 -18.75 -2.51 1.34
N ILE A 44 -17.59 -2.17 1.91
CA ILE A 44 -16.31 -2.10 1.19
C ILE A 44 -16.01 -3.42 0.46
N GLN A 45 -16.23 -4.56 1.12
CA GLN A 45 -15.97 -5.89 0.52
C GLN A 45 -16.88 -6.15 -0.69
N GLN A 46 -18.15 -5.74 -0.59
CA GLN A 46 -19.10 -5.86 -1.71
C GLN A 46 -18.73 -4.92 -2.87
N ALA A 47 -18.24 -3.70 -2.59
CA ALA A 47 -17.78 -2.77 -3.62
C ALA A 47 -16.55 -3.30 -4.37
N ILE A 48 -15.56 -3.83 -3.65
CA ILE A 48 -14.38 -4.49 -4.24
C ILE A 48 -14.81 -5.67 -5.12
N ARG A 49 -15.78 -6.47 -4.67
CA ARG A 49 -16.32 -7.59 -5.45
C ARG A 49 -17.04 -7.12 -6.70
N HIS A 50 -17.91 -6.11 -6.61
CA HIS A 50 -18.59 -5.50 -7.75
C HIS A 50 -17.59 -5.02 -8.80
N PHE A 51 -16.56 -4.28 -8.38
CA PHE A 51 -15.48 -3.84 -9.25
C PHE A 51 -14.74 -5.01 -9.89
N SER A 52 -14.40 -6.06 -9.12
CA SER A 52 -13.72 -7.24 -9.65
C SER A 52 -14.58 -7.98 -10.68
N ILE A 53 -15.90 -8.07 -10.49
CA ILE A 53 -16.80 -8.71 -11.45
C ILE A 53 -16.80 -7.94 -12.77
N TRP A 54 -17.01 -6.62 -12.69
CA TRP A 54 -17.04 -5.77 -13.88
C TRP A 54 -15.68 -5.68 -14.59
N ARG A 55 -14.57 -5.67 -13.85
CA ARG A 55 -13.23 -5.60 -14.45
C ARG A 55 -12.80 -6.92 -15.10
N LYS A 56 -13.20 -8.08 -14.56
CA LYS A 56 -12.70 -9.39 -15.01
C LYS A 56 -13.67 -10.18 -15.90
N HIS A 57 -14.97 -9.96 -15.73
CA HIS A 57 -16.00 -10.81 -16.33
C HIS A 57 -16.97 -10.04 -17.22
N ALA A 58 -16.86 -8.70 -17.31
CA ALA A 58 -17.72 -7.94 -18.20
C ALA A 58 -17.36 -8.20 -19.67
N LEU A 59 -18.40 -8.35 -20.49
CA LEU A 59 -18.27 -8.41 -21.93
C LEU A 59 -18.51 -7.00 -22.48
N GLY A 60 -17.45 -6.21 -22.60
CA GLY A 60 -17.58 -4.79 -22.94
C GLY A 60 -18.21 -4.52 -24.32
N LYS A 61 -18.15 -5.50 -25.23
CA LYS A 61 -18.90 -5.50 -26.48
C LYS A 61 -20.43 -5.33 -26.33
N TYR A 62 -21.00 -5.60 -25.16
CA TYR A 62 -22.44 -5.41 -24.88
C TYR A 62 -22.68 -4.36 -23.78
N TYR A 63 -21.69 -3.52 -23.51
CA TYR A 63 -21.77 -2.53 -22.45
C TYR A 63 -22.48 -1.27 -22.94
N LEU A 64 -23.42 -0.80 -22.12
CA LEU A 64 -24.02 0.52 -22.21
C LEU A 64 -23.95 1.19 -20.84
N ARG A 65 -23.72 2.50 -20.84
CA ARG A 65 -23.81 3.31 -19.62
C ARG A 65 -25.16 3.08 -18.93
N GLY A 66 -25.09 2.83 -17.63
CA GLY A 66 -26.25 2.44 -16.81
C GLY A 66 -26.45 0.94 -16.62
N ASN A 67 -25.69 0.07 -17.32
CA ASN A 67 -25.75 -1.37 -17.05
C ASN A 67 -25.27 -1.74 -15.62
N MET A 68 -24.37 -0.95 -15.03
CA MET A 68 -23.88 -1.20 -13.67
C MET A 68 -24.96 -0.93 -12.61
N THR A 69 -25.87 0.03 -12.87
CA THR A 69 -26.83 0.55 -11.88
C THR A 69 -28.29 0.32 -12.25
N ALA A 70 -28.58 -0.32 -13.39
CA ALA A 70 -29.90 -0.46 -14.00
C ALA A 70 -30.51 0.86 -14.52
N GLY A 71 -29.73 1.95 -14.59
CA GLY A 71 -30.20 3.22 -15.13
C GLY A 71 -30.63 3.15 -16.60
N ASN A 72 -30.14 2.15 -17.35
CA ASN A 72 -30.55 1.91 -18.74
C ASN A 72 -31.98 1.37 -18.88
N LEU A 73 -32.62 0.90 -17.79
CA LEU A 73 -34.03 0.50 -17.84
C LEU A 73 -34.97 1.69 -18.05
N SER A 74 -34.50 2.93 -17.84
CA SER A 74 -35.27 4.13 -18.12
C SER A 74 -35.68 4.26 -19.59
N TYR A 75 -34.88 3.72 -20.51
CA TYR A 75 -35.16 3.77 -21.94
C TYR A 75 -36.44 3.03 -22.34
N LEU A 76 -36.91 2.06 -21.54
CA LEU A 76 -38.16 1.32 -21.80
C LEU A 76 -39.38 2.23 -21.92
N LEU A 77 -39.31 3.42 -21.32
CA LEU A 77 -40.40 4.40 -21.29
C LEU A 77 -40.13 5.62 -22.19
N GLY A 78 -39.13 5.55 -23.07
CA GLY A 78 -38.77 6.62 -24.02
C GLY A 78 -37.76 7.64 -23.47
N SER A 79 -37.58 8.75 -24.18
CA SER A 79 -36.60 9.80 -23.84
C SER A 79 -37.00 10.66 -22.64
N GLU A 80 -38.29 10.81 -22.39
CA GLU A 80 -38.86 11.56 -21.26
C GLU A 80 -39.87 10.68 -20.52
N PRO A 81 -39.39 9.65 -19.78
CA PRO A 81 -40.25 8.64 -19.19
C PRO A 81 -41.20 9.23 -18.14
N LEU A 82 -42.48 8.84 -18.18
CA LEU A 82 -43.56 9.36 -17.30
C LEU A 82 -43.95 10.83 -17.51
N LYS A 83 -43.53 11.46 -18.62
CA LYS A 83 -43.97 12.82 -18.97
C LYS A 83 -45.45 12.84 -19.38
N LYS A 84 -46.19 13.85 -18.94
CA LYS A 84 -47.59 14.08 -19.36
C LYS A 84 -47.60 14.72 -20.77
N GLU A 85 -48.60 14.40 -21.60
CA GLU A 85 -48.63 14.76 -23.04
C GLU A 85 -48.42 16.25 -23.34
N GLU A 86 -48.86 17.15 -22.46
CA GLU A 86 -48.77 18.61 -22.62
C GLU A 86 -47.79 19.27 -21.63
N GLU A 87 -47.00 18.50 -20.88
CA GLU A 87 -46.07 19.05 -19.89
C GLU A 87 -44.81 19.60 -20.58
N GLU A 88 -44.34 20.78 -20.19
CA GLU A 88 -43.04 21.28 -20.64
C GLU A 88 -41.89 20.45 -20.04
N SER A 89 -40.84 20.20 -20.82
CA SER A 89 -39.70 19.37 -20.38
C SER A 89 -39.04 19.87 -19.09
N ALA A 90 -38.94 21.19 -18.89
CA ALA A 90 -38.38 21.77 -17.67
C ALA A 90 -39.22 21.43 -16.43
N VAL A 91 -40.55 21.50 -16.55
CA VAL A 91 -41.50 21.15 -15.49
C VAL A 91 -41.44 19.64 -15.21
N TYR A 92 -41.38 18.83 -16.26
CA TYR A 92 -41.21 17.40 -16.17
C TYR A 92 -39.96 17.00 -15.36
N HIS A 93 -38.80 17.56 -15.68
CA HIS A 93 -37.54 17.24 -14.99
C HIS A 93 -37.55 17.66 -13.52
N ALA A 94 -38.28 18.71 -13.15
CA ALA A 94 -38.43 19.10 -11.75
C ALA A 94 -39.23 18.04 -10.93
N HIS A 95 -40.24 17.46 -11.57
CA HIS A 95 -41.14 16.48 -10.95
C HIS A 95 -40.69 15.03 -11.08
N LEU A 96 -39.75 14.70 -11.96
CA LEU A 96 -39.19 13.36 -12.05
C LEU A 96 -38.28 13.07 -10.84
N GLY A 97 -38.51 11.94 -10.17
CA GLY A 97 -37.56 11.29 -9.28
C GLY A 97 -37.00 10.05 -9.95
N CYS A 98 -35.68 9.91 -10.00
CA CYS A 98 -35.01 8.70 -10.48
C CYS A 98 -33.82 8.39 -9.59
N GLN A 99 -33.72 7.15 -9.15
CA GLN A 99 -32.60 6.64 -8.36
C GLN A 99 -32.19 5.28 -8.86
N ASP A 100 -30.93 5.17 -9.24
CA ASP A 100 -30.33 3.93 -9.72
C ASP A 100 -29.05 3.64 -8.93
N PHE A 101 -28.87 2.38 -8.54
CA PHE A 101 -27.72 1.94 -7.77
C PHE A 101 -27.43 0.45 -7.93
N ALA A 102 -26.16 0.09 -7.75
CA ALA A 102 -25.65 -1.26 -7.74
C ALA A 102 -25.51 -1.81 -6.32
N TYR A 103 -25.59 -3.12 -6.17
CA TYR A 103 -25.27 -3.84 -4.94
C TYR A 103 -24.83 -5.28 -5.24
N ILE A 104 -24.28 -5.96 -4.23
CA ILE A 104 -24.00 -7.40 -4.29
C ILE A 104 -24.99 -8.11 -3.37
N ASN A 105 -25.70 -9.10 -3.89
CA ASN A 105 -26.65 -9.88 -3.10
C ASN A 105 -25.95 -10.87 -2.16
N ASP A 106 -26.71 -11.54 -1.30
CA ASP A 106 -26.19 -12.41 -0.24
C ASP A 106 -25.48 -13.67 -0.78
N VAL A 107 -25.79 -14.07 -2.02
CA VAL A 107 -25.10 -15.16 -2.75
C VAL A 107 -23.90 -14.66 -3.58
N GLY A 108 -23.65 -13.36 -3.60
CA GLY A 108 -22.47 -12.74 -4.20
C GLY A 108 -22.60 -12.41 -5.69
N GLU A 109 -23.82 -12.35 -6.22
CA GLU A 109 -24.12 -11.93 -7.60
C GLU A 109 -24.16 -10.41 -7.72
N ASN A 110 -23.91 -9.92 -8.94
CA ASN A 110 -23.98 -8.51 -9.25
C ASN A 110 -25.42 -8.08 -9.58
N CYS A 111 -26.00 -7.22 -8.76
CA CYS A 111 -27.37 -6.75 -8.88
C CYS A 111 -27.44 -5.22 -8.97
N SER A 112 -28.55 -4.73 -9.51
CA SER A 112 -28.78 -3.29 -9.69
C SER A 112 -30.26 -2.96 -9.70
N ILE A 113 -30.63 -1.81 -9.17
CA ILE A 113 -32.02 -1.36 -8.99
C ILE A 113 -32.17 0.04 -9.56
N MET A 114 -33.26 0.27 -10.29
CA MET A 114 -33.75 1.58 -10.70
C MET A 114 -35.14 1.81 -10.07
N VAL A 115 -35.35 2.96 -9.45
CA VAL A 115 -36.65 3.44 -8.98
C VAL A 115 -36.92 4.78 -9.65
N MET A 116 -38.01 4.86 -10.41
CA MET A 116 -38.39 6.06 -11.15
C MET A 116 -39.85 6.40 -10.85
N TYR A 117 -40.15 7.68 -10.61
CA TYR A 117 -41.48 8.11 -10.19
C TYR A 117 -41.75 9.59 -10.44
N ARG A 118 -43.01 9.98 -10.35
CA ARG A 118 -43.47 11.38 -10.36
C ARG A 118 -43.68 11.90 -8.94
N LYS A 119 -43.11 13.07 -8.62
CA LYS A 119 -43.26 13.73 -7.31
C LYS A 119 -44.63 14.38 -7.13
N ASP A 120 -45.20 14.91 -8.20
CA ASP A 120 -46.52 15.54 -8.26
C ASP A 120 -47.67 14.53 -8.48
N ASP A 121 -47.34 13.30 -8.91
CA ASP A 121 -48.29 12.18 -9.02
C ASP A 121 -47.65 10.89 -8.47
N PRO A 122 -47.68 10.68 -7.14
CA PRO A 122 -47.09 9.50 -6.51
C PRO A 122 -47.66 8.16 -7.00
N LYS A 123 -48.75 8.14 -7.77
CA LYS A 123 -49.30 6.92 -8.38
C LYS A 123 -48.61 6.54 -9.69
N GLN A 124 -47.69 7.33 -10.21
CA GLN A 124 -46.91 7.00 -11.41
C GLN A 124 -45.47 6.66 -11.03
N TRP A 125 -45.15 5.36 -11.04
CA TRP A 125 -43.82 4.86 -10.72
C TRP A 125 -43.51 3.53 -11.42
N VAL A 126 -42.22 3.26 -11.58
CA VAL A 126 -41.66 2.00 -12.05
C VAL A 126 -40.39 1.66 -11.25
N ILE A 127 -40.26 0.40 -10.87
CA ILE A 127 -39.09 -0.16 -10.19
C ILE A 127 -38.54 -1.30 -11.03
N GLY A 128 -37.28 -1.22 -11.43
CA GLY A 128 -36.59 -2.26 -12.18
C GLY A 128 -35.45 -2.87 -11.35
N LEU A 129 -35.36 -4.18 -11.34
CA LEU A 129 -34.21 -4.96 -10.86
C LEU A 129 -33.53 -5.57 -12.08
N MET A 130 -32.21 -5.45 -12.16
CA MET A 130 -31.39 -6.15 -13.14
C MET A 130 -30.27 -6.91 -12.44
N LYS A 131 -30.15 -8.21 -12.75
CA LYS A 131 -29.07 -9.08 -12.28
C LYS A 131 -28.10 -9.38 -13.41
N ASN A 132 -26.85 -9.63 -13.04
CA ASN A 132 -25.78 -10.02 -13.96
C ASN A 132 -25.58 -9.03 -15.10
N GLY A 133 -25.73 -7.72 -14.86
CA GLY A 133 -25.58 -6.68 -15.89
C GLY A 133 -24.27 -6.69 -16.70
N HIS A 134 -23.23 -7.36 -16.18
CA HIS A 134 -21.94 -7.56 -16.83
C HIS A 134 -21.92 -8.68 -17.90
N ALA A 135 -22.87 -9.61 -17.85
CA ALA A 135 -22.95 -10.80 -18.70
C ALA A 135 -23.52 -10.49 -20.10
N GLU A 136 -23.72 -11.52 -20.95
CA GLU A 136 -24.40 -11.36 -22.25
C GLU A 136 -25.88 -10.98 -22.07
N PRO A 137 -26.51 -10.26 -23.02
CA PRO A 137 -27.90 -9.83 -22.91
C PRO A 137 -28.91 -10.95 -22.56
N LYS A 138 -28.70 -12.17 -23.04
CA LYS A 138 -29.55 -13.33 -22.75
C LYS A 138 -29.47 -13.82 -21.28
N ASP A 139 -28.36 -13.52 -20.61
CA ASP A 139 -28.07 -13.94 -19.22
C ASP A 139 -28.32 -12.81 -18.20
N ARG A 140 -28.68 -11.61 -18.68
CA ARG A 140 -29.07 -10.46 -17.85
C ARG A 140 -30.54 -10.56 -17.49
N GLU A 141 -30.85 -11.00 -16.28
CA GLU A 141 -32.24 -11.05 -15.81
C GLU A 141 -32.77 -9.65 -15.49
N ILE A 142 -33.98 -9.35 -15.93
CA ILE A 142 -34.70 -8.12 -15.64
C ILE A 142 -36.07 -8.44 -15.05
N VAL A 143 -36.39 -7.77 -13.95
CA VAL A 143 -37.71 -7.80 -13.30
C VAL A 143 -38.16 -6.36 -13.09
N CYS A 144 -39.26 -5.96 -13.72
CA CYS A 144 -39.84 -4.63 -13.53
C CYS A 144 -41.22 -4.73 -12.90
N VAL A 145 -41.51 -3.84 -11.95
CA VAL A 145 -42.85 -3.63 -11.40
C VAL A 145 -43.22 -2.17 -11.55
N SER A 146 -44.41 -1.89 -12.06
CA SER A 146 -44.93 -0.53 -12.27
C SER A 146 -46.32 -0.36 -11.69
N SER A 147 -46.72 0.88 -11.43
CA SER A 147 -48.09 1.21 -11.00
C SER A 147 -49.12 1.26 -12.14
N PHE A 148 -48.66 1.28 -13.38
CA PHE A 148 -49.45 1.35 -14.61
C PHE A 148 -49.06 0.20 -15.56
N ASP A 149 -49.96 -0.12 -16.50
CA ASP A 149 -49.74 -1.21 -17.45
C ASP A 149 -48.63 -0.85 -18.44
N LEU A 150 -47.63 -1.73 -18.57
CA LEU A 150 -46.52 -1.58 -19.51
C LEU A 150 -46.83 -2.12 -20.91
N THR A 151 -47.94 -2.83 -21.09
CA THR A 151 -48.35 -3.42 -22.37
C THR A 151 -48.38 -2.41 -23.52
N PRO A 152 -48.86 -1.16 -23.35
CA PRO A 152 -48.85 -0.15 -24.41
C PRO A 152 -47.46 0.25 -24.92
N PHE A 153 -46.40 -0.04 -24.14
CA PHE A 153 -45.02 0.29 -24.50
C PHE A 153 -44.31 -0.86 -25.25
N ILE A 154 -44.92 -2.06 -25.29
CA ILE A 154 -44.42 -3.21 -26.04
C ILE A 154 -44.75 -3.04 -27.53
N LYS A 155 -43.71 -2.96 -28.37
CA LYS A 155 -43.81 -2.79 -29.83
C LYS A 155 -43.75 -4.11 -30.59
N SER A 156 -43.14 -5.14 -30.00
CA SER A 156 -42.93 -6.45 -30.64
C SER A 156 -43.20 -7.58 -29.63
N PRO A 157 -44.46 -8.04 -29.51
CA PRO A 157 -44.84 -9.05 -28.52
C PRO A 157 -44.23 -10.45 -28.78
N ASP A 158 -43.72 -10.70 -29.99
CA ASP A 158 -43.16 -11.98 -30.42
C ASP A 158 -41.89 -12.42 -29.66
N PHE A 159 -41.29 -11.51 -28.87
CA PHE A 159 -40.12 -11.80 -28.04
C PHE A 159 -40.45 -12.48 -26.69
N GLY A 160 -41.69 -12.94 -26.50
CA GLY A 160 -42.07 -13.79 -25.37
C GLY A 160 -42.19 -13.07 -24.03
N VAL A 161 -42.38 -11.75 -24.07
CA VAL A 161 -42.49 -10.89 -22.89
C VAL A 161 -43.97 -10.64 -22.57
N SER A 162 -44.40 -10.93 -21.34
CA SER A 162 -45.77 -10.71 -20.88
C SER A 162 -45.84 -9.82 -19.64
N VAL A 163 -46.85 -8.95 -19.59
CA VAL A 163 -47.18 -8.14 -18.41
C VAL A 163 -48.33 -8.82 -17.66
N SER A 164 -48.19 -8.97 -16.34
CA SER A 164 -49.21 -9.56 -15.48
C SER A 164 -49.55 -8.64 -14.31
N SER A 165 -50.82 -8.49 -13.95
CA SER A 165 -51.22 -7.75 -12.75
C SER A 165 -50.85 -8.51 -11.48
N VAL A 166 -50.31 -7.82 -10.48
CA VAL A 166 -49.95 -8.37 -9.17
C VAL A 166 -50.62 -7.58 -8.03
N SER A 167 -50.73 -8.18 -6.85
CA SER A 167 -51.36 -7.53 -5.69
C SER A 167 -50.43 -6.52 -4.99
N SER A 168 -49.13 -6.71 -5.07
CA SER A 168 -48.10 -5.85 -4.44
C SER A 168 -46.75 -5.99 -5.16
N ILE A 169 -45.73 -5.27 -4.68
CA ILE A 169 -44.35 -5.36 -5.17
C ILE A 169 -43.60 -6.61 -4.69
N GLU A 170 -44.23 -7.46 -3.87
CA GLU A 170 -43.60 -8.64 -3.25
C GLU A 170 -42.86 -9.56 -4.24
N PRO A 171 -43.36 -9.82 -5.47
CA PRO A 171 -42.64 -10.64 -6.45
C PRO A 171 -41.26 -10.08 -6.86
N LEU A 172 -41.06 -8.76 -6.76
CA LEU A 172 -39.78 -8.11 -6.96
C LEU A 172 -38.91 -8.23 -5.70
N LEU A 173 -39.48 -8.00 -4.50
CA LEU A 173 -38.75 -8.06 -3.24
C LEU A 173 -38.09 -9.44 -3.02
N GLN A 174 -38.80 -10.51 -3.38
CA GLN A 174 -38.29 -11.89 -3.33
C GLN A 174 -37.06 -12.13 -4.23
N GLN A 175 -36.81 -11.27 -5.22
CA GLN A 175 -35.70 -11.40 -6.17
C GLN A 175 -34.45 -10.61 -5.78
N ILE A 176 -34.53 -9.73 -4.77
CA ILE A 176 -33.42 -8.86 -4.37
C ILE A 176 -32.28 -9.67 -3.74
N GLY A 177 -32.61 -10.63 -2.88
CA GLY A 177 -31.62 -11.49 -2.22
C GLY A 177 -30.63 -10.72 -1.35
N SER A 178 -31.01 -9.57 -0.79
CA SER A 178 -30.17 -8.80 0.14
C SER A 178 -31.01 -8.00 1.12
N ALA A 179 -30.63 -8.03 2.40
CA ALA A 179 -31.40 -7.42 3.49
C ALA A 179 -31.56 -5.90 3.34
N ILE A 180 -30.49 -5.16 3.00
CA ILE A 180 -30.52 -3.69 2.97
C ILE A 180 -31.35 -3.16 1.78
N PRO A 181 -31.05 -3.50 0.51
CA PRO A 181 -31.90 -3.07 -0.61
C PRO A 181 -33.34 -3.59 -0.48
N GLY A 182 -33.53 -4.78 0.08
CA GLY A 182 -34.85 -5.36 0.36
C GLY A 182 -35.67 -4.52 1.32
N PHE A 183 -35.07 -4.11 2.45
CA PHE A 183 -35.69 -3.22 3.41
C PHE A 183 -36.04 -1.85 2.80
N LEU A 184 -35.13 -1.25 2.03
CA LEU A 184 -35.37 0.05 1.39
C LEU A 184 -36.52 -0.01 0.39
N LEU A 185 -36.54 -1.03 -0.48
CA LEU A 185 -37.60 -1.20 -1.47
C LEU A 185 -38.94 -1.59 -0.86
N HIS A 186 -38.96 -2.35 0.23
CA HIS A 186 -40.20 -2.64 0.96
C HIS A 186 -40.91 -1.36 1.44
N ASN A 187 -40.13 -0.33 1.78
CA ASN A 187 -40.64 0.98 2.21
C ASN A 187 -40.83 1.99 1.06
N ALA A 188 -40.53 1.59 -0.18
CA ALA A 188 -40.64 2.46 -1.36
C ALA A 188 -42.08 2.67 -1.80
N VAL A 189 -42.95 1.67 -1.68
CA VAL A 189 -44.35 1.73 -2.13
C VAL A 189 -45.29 1.55 -0.95
N GLN A 190 -46.24 2.46 -0.80
CA GLN A 190 -47.25 2.44 0.25
C GLN A 190 -48.41 1.48 -0.10
N GLY A 191 -49.21 1.11 0.89
CA GLY A 191 -50.34 0.17 0.71
C GLY A 191 -51.43 0.66 -0.26
N ASN A 192 -51.50 1.96 -0.54
CA ASN A 192 -52.39 2.56 -1.54
C ASN A 192 -51.80 2.57 -2.96
N ASN A 193 -50.67 1.88 -3.19
CA ASN A 193 -49.95 1.82 -4.47
C ASN A 193 -49.29 3.15 -4.90
N GLU A 194 -49.07 4.07 -3.96
CA GLU A 194 -48.28 5.29 -4.18
C GLU A 194 -46.82 5.09 -3.79
N ILE A 195 -45.90 5.71 -4.51
CA ILE A 195 -44.49 5.77 -4.09
C ILE A 195 -44.39 6.65 -2.83
N ASN A 196 -43.60 6.21 -1.87
CA ASN A 196 -43.21 7.04 -0.75
C ASN A 196 -42.20 8.09 -1.23
N LEU A 197 -42.60 9.36 -1.32
CA LEU A 197 -41.73 10.44 -1.80
C LEU A 197 -40.44 10.60 -0.96
N ARG A 198 -40.44 10.14 0.30
CA ARG A 198 -39.25 10.11 1.17
C ARG A 198 -38.24 9.06 0.75
N PHE A 199 -38.58 8.16 -0.18
CA PHE A 199 -37.63 7.24 -0.79
C PHE A 199 -36.43 7.97 -1.38
N GLN A 200 -36.59 9.22 -1.83
CA GLN A 200 -35.46 10.03 -2.29
C GLN A 200 -34.29 10.10 -1.29
N ARG A 201 -34.57 9.97 0.02
CA ARG A 201 -33.59 10.04 1.09
C ARG A 201 -32.58 8.88 1.10
N ILE A 202 -32.85 7.78 0.38
CA ILE A 202 -31.86 6.70 0.26
C ILE A 202 -30.59 7.14 -0.47
N ALA A 203 -30.62 8.26 -1.21
CA ALA A 203 -29.43 8.88 -1.80
C ALA A 203 -28.34 9.16 -0.75
N LEU A 204 -28.73 9.40 0.51
CA LEU A 204 -27.79 9.57 1.63
C LEU A 204 -27.00 8.31 1.97
N LEU A 205 -27.48 7.13 1.56
CA LEU A 205 -26.86 5.83 1.81
C LEU A 205 -25.97 5.34 0.67
N ILE A 206 -26.10 5.93 -0.52
CA ILE A 206 -25.39 5.52 -1.72
C ILE A 206 -23.99 6.16 -1.69
N ARG A 207 -22.97 5.41 -2.10
CA ARG A 207 -21.58 5.86 -2.20
C ARG A 207 -21.04 5.65 -3.61
N LYS A 208 -20.12 6.53 -4.01
CA LYS A 208 -19.37 6.38 -5.27
C LYS A 208 -18.17 5.46 -5.05
N LEU A 209 -17.82 4.70 -6.08
CA LEU A 209 -16.59 3.91 -6.10
C LEU A 209 -15.38 4.84 -6.26
N GLN A 210 -14.34 4.62 -5.44
CA GLN A 210 -13.06 5.31 -5.56
C GLN A 210 -12.04 4.33 -6.14
N ILE A 211 -11.53 4.59 -7.34
CA ILE A 211 -10.64 3.66 -8.05
C ILE A 211 -9.20 3.91 -7.64
N GLU A 212 -8.58 2.90 -7.04
CA GLU A 212 -7.19 2.90 -6.60
C GLU A 212 -6.47 1.72 -7.22
N GLN A 213 -5.77 1.98 -8.34
CA GLN A 213 -5.03 0.98 -9.13
C GLN A 213 -5.87 -0.26 -9.46
N GLU A 214 -5.71 -1.33 -8.66
CA GLU A 214 -6.33 -2.64 -8.85
C GLU A 214 -7.58 -2.87 -7.96
N THR A 215 -7.96 -1.88 -7.16
CA THR A 215 -9.07 -1.97 -6.20
C THR A 215 -10.02 -0.78 -6.31
N ALA A 216 -11.23 -0.93 -5.76
CA ALA A 216 -12.23 0.13 -5.71
C ALA A 216 -12.87 0.23 -4.33
N PRO A 217 -12.20 0.83 -3.33
CA PRO A 217 -12.84 1.15 -2.05
C PRO A 217 -14.02 2.12 -2.21
N LEU A 218 -14.85 2.21 -1.16
CA LEU A 218 -15.90 3.23 -1.06
C LEU A 218 -15.35 4.47 -0.36
N ARG A 219 -15.65 5.65 -0.90
CA ARG A 219 -15.48 6.91 -0.18
C ARG A 219 -16.50 6.98 0.95
N ASP A 220 -16.05 7.20 2.19
CA ASP A 220 -16.90 7.29 3.40
C ASP A 220 -17.87 6.08 3.57
N PRO A 221 -17.35 4.87 3.86
CA PRO A 221 -18.15 3.65 3.96
C PRO A 221 -19.15 3.69 5.11
N ILE A 222 -20.36 3.18 4.89
CA ILE A 222 -21.45 3.21 5.87
C ILE A 222 -21.54 1.90 6.65
N SER A 223 -21.57 2.02 7.98
CA SER A 223 -21.98 0.94 8.89
C SER A 223 -23.50 0.95 9.06
N PHE A 224 -24.22 0.22 8.19
CA PHE A 224 -25.70 0.23 8.19
C PHE A 224 -26.33 -0.21 9.52
N ALA A 225 -25.63 -1.05 10.30
CA ALA A 225 -26.08 -1.50 11.61
C ALA A 225 -26.18 -0.38 12.65
N GLU A 226 -25.50 0.75 12.43
CA GLU A 226 -25.50 1.90 13.34
C GLU A 226 -26.58 2.94 13.00
N LEU A 227 -27.28 2.75 11.88
CA LEU A 227 -28.28 3.70 11.39
C LEU A 227 -29.70 3.20 11.68
N ASN A 228 -30.56 4.11 12.13
CA ASN A 228 -32.00 3.87 12.16
C ASN A 228 -32.58 4.05 10.74
N LEU A 229 -32.51 3.00 9.92
CA LEU A 229 -32.94 3.06 8.52
C LEU A 229 -34.44 3.37 8.37
N SER A 230 -35.28 2.94 9.32
CA SER A 230 -36.71 3.27 9.33
C SER A 230 -36.94 4.79 9.42
N ALA A 231 -36.05 5.53 10.10
CA ALA A 231 -36.14 6.98 10.21
C ALA A 231 -35.92 7.73 8.89
N LEU A 232 -35.38 7.06 7.85
CA LEU A 232 -35.31 7.64 6.50
C LEU A 232 -36.72 7.85 5.93
N PHE A 233 -37.67 6.99 6.24
CA PHE A 233 -39.04 7.04 5.71
C PHE A 233 -40.02 7.74 6.65
N ALA A 234 -39.63 7.95 7.92
CA ALA A 234 -40.41 8.66 8.92
C ALA A 234 -40.49 10.18 8.66
N GLU A 235 -41.38 10.87 9.38
CA GLU A 235 -41.44 12.32 9.37
C GLU A 235 -40.14 12.90 9.93
N ASN A 236 -39.51 13.78 9.15
CA ASN A 236 -38.27 14.41 9.55
C ASN A 236 -38.10 15.76 8.85
N PRO A 237 -38.71 16.83 9.40
CA PRO A 237 -38.70 18.14 8.77
C PRO A 237 -37.29 18.68 8.52
N ALA A 238 -36.30 18.31 9.35
CA ALA A 238 -34.91 18.71 9.13
C ALA A 238 -34.34 18.07 7.85
N LEU A 239 -34.54 16.76 7.64
CA LEU A 239 -34.15 16.11 6.39
C LEU A 239 -34.94 16.65 5.19
N ASP A 240 -36.23 16.94 5.35
CA ASP A 240 -37.05 17.53 4.29
C ASP A 240 -36.46 18.85 3.79
N LEU A 241 -36.03 19.73 4.71
CA LEU A 241 -35.33 20.96 4.37
C LEU A 241 -34.03 20.71 3.59
N LEU A 242 -33.21 19.73 4.00
CA LEU A 242 -31.97 19.41 3.29
C LEU A 242 -32.23 18.98 1.84
N PHE A 243 -33.27 18.19 1.60
CA PHE A 243 -33.65 17.76 0.26
C PHE A 243 -34.30 18.89 -0.56
N GLN A 244 -35.14 19.71 0.07
CA GLN A 244 -35.75 20.88 -0.58
C GLN A 244 -34.68 21.81 -1.16
N TYR A 245 -33.63 22.11 -0.39
CA TYR A 245 -32.52 22.98 -0.81
C TYR A 245 -31.37 22.25 -1.53
N LYS A 246 -31.55 20.95 -1.83
CA LYS A 246 -30.56 20.10 -2.50
C LYS A 246 -29.17 20.14 -1.85
N ILE A 247 -29.13 20.14 -0.51
CA ILE A 247 -27.88 20.16 0.25
C ILE A 247 -27.03 18.91 -0.02
N PRO A 248 -27.58 17.67 -0.03
CA PRO A 248 -26.78 16.47 -0.27
C PRO A 248 -26.08 16.42 -1.63
N ASP A 249 -26.60 17.14 -2.64
CA ASP A 249 -26.01 17.20 -3.98
C ASP A 249 -24.71 18.04 -4.01
N GLU A 250 -24.55 18.98 -3.07
CA GLU A 250 -23.42 19.90 -3.02
C GLU A 250 -22.50 19.66 -1.82
N LEU A 251 -23.04 19.12 -0.72
CA LEU A 251 -22.31 18.83 0.51
C LEU A 251 -22.65 17.41 0.99
N PRO A 252 -21.81 16.41 0.65
CA PRO A 252 -21.98 15.05 1.14
C PRO A 252 -21.97 15.00 2.66
N LEU A 253 -22.94 14.30 3.26
CA LEU A 253 -23.05 14.18 4.71
C LEU A 253 -22.23 12.98 5.19
N SER A 254 -21.40 13.18 6.22
CA SER A 254 -20.69 12.09 6.87
C SER A 254 -21.63 11.11 7.58
N VAL A 255 -21.15 9.90 7.83
CA VAL A 255 -21.91 8.87 8.58
C VAL A 255 -22.32 9.36 9.98
N SER A 256 -21.47 10.13 10.65
CA SER A 256 -21.75 10.68 11.98
C SER A 256 -22.94 11.65 11.94
N LEU A 257 -22.93 12.59 10.99
CA LEU A 257 -24.03 13.52 10.79
C LEU A 257 -25.31 12.81 10.37
N LEU A 258 -25.22 11.81 9.50
CA LEU A 258 -26.38 11.02 9.08
C LEU A 258 -27.03 10.30 10.27
N LYS A 259 -26.22 9.69 11.15
CA LYS A 259 -26.70 9.02 12.37
C LYS A 259 -27.44 10.00 13.29
N GLU A 260 -26.89 11.19 13.50
CA GLU A 260 -27.56 12.28 14.20
C GLU A 260 -28.87 12.67 13.52
N LEU A 261 -28.84 12.95 12.22
CA LEU A 261 -30.04 13.31 11.46
C LEU A 261 -31.10 12.21 11.41
N LEU A 262 -30.78 10.95 11.70
CA LEU A 262 -31.73 9.84 11.81
C LEU A 262 -32.21 9.58 13.25
N SER A 263 -31.61 10.22 14.25
CA SER A 263 -32.02 10.15 15.66
C SER A 263 -33.10 11.20 16.00
N GLU A 264 -34.18 10.79 16.67
CA GLU A 264 -35.28 11.68 17.07
C GLU A 264 -34.84 12.79 18.04
N SER A 265 -33.95 12.47 18.97
CA SER A 265 -33.47 13.38 20.01
C SER A 265 -32.30 14.27 19.55
N SER A 266 -31.93 14.22 18.27
CA SER A 266 -30.73 14.87 17.76
C SER A 266 -30.71 16.39 17.99
N PRO A 267 -29.64 16.92 18.60
CA PRO A 267 -29.42 18.35 18.69
C PRO A 267 -29.31 19.02 17.31
N LEU A 268 -28.68 18.38 16.33
CA LEU A 268 -28.56 18.91 14.97
C LEU A 268 -29.93 19.15 14.32
N ARG A 269 -30.89 18.23 14.51
CA ARG A 269 -32.27 18.44 14.04
C ARG A 269 -32.92 19.67 14.68
N LYS A 270 -32.59 20.01 15.93
CA LYS A 270 -33.12 21.21 16.59
C LYS A 270 -32.49 22.48 16.00
N GLU A 271 -31.18 22.47 15.78
CA GLU A 271 -30.47 23.59 15.13
C GLU A 271 -31.02 23.87 13.73
N ILE A 272 -31.21 22.84 12.89
CA ILE A 272 -31.78 23.01 11.53
C ILE A 272 -33.20 23.57 11.57
N ARG A 273 -34.04 23.10 12.49
CA ARG A 273 -35.42 23.60 12.64
C ARG A 273 -35.50 25.01 13.23
N GLY A 274 -34.47 25.44 13.95
CA GLY A 274 -34.38 26.78 14.52
C GLY A 274 -34.01 27.87 13.52
N ILE A 275 -33.64 27.51 12.29
CA ILE A 275 -33.27 28.47 11.25
C ILE A 275 -34.46 29.35 10.89
N GLN A 276 -34.26 30.67 10.94
CA GLN A 276 -35.19 31.64 10.41
C GLN A 276 -34.92 31.83 8.91
N PHE A 277 -35.71 31.15 8.09
CA PHE A 277 -35.60 31.28 6.64
C PHE A 277 -36.11 32.64 6.14
N THR A 278 -35.50 33.09 5.05
CA THR A 278 -35.78 34.35 4.35
C THR A 278 -36.45 34.06 3.00
N ASP A 279 -36.86 35.11 2.28
CA ASP A 279 -37.34 34.97 0.89
C ASP A 279 -36.21 34.66 -0.11
N ASP A 280 -34.93 34.79 0.29
CA ASP A 280 -33.77 34.50 -0.54
C ASP A 280 -33.30 33.04 -0.35
N GLU A 281 -33.63 32.18 -1.30
CA GLU A 281 -33.28 30.76 -1.30
C GLU A 281 -31.77 30.52 -1.17
N ARG A 282 -30.95 31.43 -1.73
CA ARG A 282 -29.48 31.32 -1.68
C ARG A 282 -28.96 31.51 -0.26
N ILE A 283 -29.55 32.43 0.51
CA ILE A 283 -29.20 32.64 1.92
C ILE A 283 -29.61 31.42 2.74
N ASN A 284 -30.83 30.93 2.54
CA ASN A 284 -31.38 29.77 3.25
C ASN A 284 -30.51 28.51 3.04
N LYS A 285 -30.11 28.26 1.79
CA LYS A 285 -29.19 27.18 1.43
C LYS A 285 -27.83 27.33 2.11
N SER A 286 -27.30 28.54 2.15
CA SER A 286 -26.01 28.84 2.81
C SER A 286 -26.09 28.62 4.32
N LEU A 287 -27.18 29.06 4.98
CA LEU A 287 -27.43 28.83 6.40
C LEU A 287 -27.43 27.34 6.76
N LEU A 288 -28.10 26.51 5.96
CA LEU A 288 -28.12 25.06 6.15
C LEU A 288 -26.71 24.45 6.07
N LYS A 289 -25.95 24.82 5.04
CA LYS A 289 -24.55 24.37 4.89
C LYS A 289 -23.69 24.76 6.08
N ILE A 290 -23.78 26.03 6.52
CA ILE A 290 -22.98 26.53 7.65
C ILE A 290 -23.32 25.77 8.93
N ILE A 291 -24.61 25.58 9.24
CA ILE A 291 -25.02 24.83 10.45
C ILE A 291 -24.51 23.40 10.42
N ILE A 292 -24.61 22.71 9.28
CA ILE A 292 -24.11 21.33 9.15
C ILE A 292 -22.60 21.27 9.42
N VAL A 293 -21.82 22.09 8.72
CA VAL A 293 -20.35 22.08 8.84
C VAL A 293 -19.90 22.53 10.24
N PHE A 294 -20.52 23.58 10.79
CA PHE A 294 -20.15 24.07 12.13
C PHE A 294 -20.47 23.05 13.22
N TYR A 295 -21.61 22.36 13.08
CA TYR A 295 -21.97 21.29 13.99
C TYR A 295 -20.98 20.13 13.91
N GLU A 296 -20.66 19.66 12.69
CA GLU A 296 -19.72 18.58 12.47
C GLU A 296 -18.31 18.88 13.00
N LYS A 297 -17.82 20.10 12.76
CA LYS A 297 -16.51 20.54 13.24
C LYS A 297 -16.49 20.97 14.70
N GLY A 298 -17.63 20.93 15.40
CA GLY A 298 -17.72 21.32 16.82
C GLY A 298 -17.49 22.80 17.07
N ILE A 299 -17.70 23.67 16.06
CA ILE A 299 -17.51 25.12 16.15
C ILE A 299 -18.84 25.90 16.22
N LEU A 300 -19.97 25.22 16.36
CA LEU A 300 -21.28 25.87 16.55
C LEU A 300 -21.46 26.33 18.02
N ASP A 301 -20.70 27.36 18.42
CA ASP A 301 -20.78 28.00 19.74
C ASP A 301 -21.70 29.25 19.73
N GLU A 302 -21.80 29.99 20.83
CA GLU A 302 -22.65 31.18 20.91
C GLU A 302 -22.20 32.30 19.95
N GLN A 303 -20.90 32.45 19.76
CA GLN A 303 -20.34 33.47 18.88
C GLN A 303 -20.62 33.16 17.41
N ASN A 304 -20.44 31.91 16.99
CA ASN A 304 -20.72 31.47 15.64
C ASN A 304 -22.22 31.37 15.35
N ARG A 305 -23.07 31.16 16.37
CA ARG A 305 -24.53 31.36 16.23
C ARG A 305 -24.90 32.82 15.95
N LYS A 306 -24.21 33.79 16.57
CA LYS A 306 -24.41 35.22 16.24
C LYS A 306 -24.00 35.51 14.79
N LEU A 307 -22.98 34.84 14.26
CA LEU A 307 -22.63 34.95 12.83
C LEU A 307 -23.81 34.64 11.91
N LEU A 308 -24.60 33.62 12.25
CA LEU A 308 -25.74 33.16 11.46
C LEU A 308 -26.87 34.19 11.37
N THR A 309 -26.92 35.17 12.28
CA THR A 309 -27.93 36.24 12.23
C THR A 309 -27.51 37.42 11.33
N HIS A 310 -26.24 37.49 10.91
CA HIS A 310 -25.73 38.51 10.00
C HIS A 310 -26.00 38.14 8.53
N LEU A 311 -27.27 38.21 8.10
CA LEU A 311 -27.70 37.75 6.78
C LEU A 311 -26.98 38.41 5.60
N GLU A 312 -26.66 39.70 5.67
CA GLU A 312 -25.90 40.41 4.62
C GLU A 312 -24.49 39.81 4.41
N LEU A 313 -23.85 39.38 5.50
CA LEU A 313 -22.54 38.73 5.45
C LEU A 313 -22.67 37.35 4.77
N ILE A 314 -23.67 36.57 5.16
CA ILE A 314 -23.95 35.24 4.56
C ILE A 314 -24.25 35.39 3.07
N ARG A 315 -25.07 36.37 2.71
CA ARG A 315 -25.38 36.71 1.32
C ARG A 315 -24.10 36.99 0.53
N LYS A 316 -23.21 37.82 1.07
CA LYS A 316 -21.94 38.20 0.45
C LYS A 316 -21.01 37.01 0.20
N PHE A 317 -20.96 36.04 1.12
CA PHE A 317 -20.04 34.89 1.03
C PHE A 317 -20.66 33.60 0.50
N SER A 318 -21.97 33.56 0.28
CA SER A 318 -22.69 32.38 -0.24
C SER A 318 -22.12 31.77 -1.53
N GLY A 319 -21.48 32.58 -2.38
CA GLY A 319 -20.83 32.10 -3.62
C GLY A 319 -19.53 31.31 -3.38
N TYR A 320 -18.99 31.40 -2.16
CA TYR A 320 -17.72 30.84 -1.72
C TYR A 320 -17.93 29.74 -0.64
N MET A 321 -19.08 29.06 -0.66
CA MET A 321 -19.45 27.97 0.26
C MET A 321 -19.74 26.68 -0.51
N LYS A 322 -18.82 26.31 -1.39
CA LYS A 322 -18.90 25.10 -2.22
C LYS A 322 -18.23 23.89 -1.57
N ASP A 323 -17.21 24.14 -0.75
CA ASP A 323 -16.44 23.14 -0.02
C ASP A 323 -16.56 23.34 1.50
N GLU A 324 -16.48 22.25 2.25
CA GLU A 324 -16.52 22.24 3.71
C GLU A 324 -15.44 23.12 4.34
N THR A 325 -14.21 23.11 3.80
CA THR A 325 -13.10 23.92 4.31
C THR A 325 -13.38 25.41 4.16
N GLN A 326 -14.00 25.84 3.05
CA GLN A 326 -14.36 27.24 2.88
C GLN A 326 -15.36 27.70 3.97
N ILE A 327 -16.34 26.86 4.26
CA ILE A 327 -17.36 27.13 5.28
C ILE A 327 -16.71 27.17 6.66
N LYS A 328 -15.92 26.15 7.02
CA LYS A 328 -15.17 26.05 8.28
C LYS A 328 -14.27 27.26 8.54
N LEU A 329 -13.63 27.79 7.49
CA LEU A 329 -12.68 28.88 7.59
C LEU A 329 -13.35 30.26 7.81
N LEU A 330 -14.62 30.40 7.42
CA LEU A 330 -15.29 31.70 7.44
C LEU A 330 -15.33 32.39 8.82
N PRO A 331 -15.70 31.72 9.93
CA PRO A 331 -15.64 32.32 11.27
C PRO A 331 -14.26 32.87 11.61
N PHE A 332 -13.22 32.09 11.31
CA PHE A 332 -11.85 32.45 11.61
C PHE A 332 -11.45 33.76 10.92
N LEU A 333 -11.70 33.86 9.61
CA LEU A 333 -11.36 35.06 8.84
C LEU A 333 -12.09 36.31 9.36
N ILE A 334 -13.34 36.16 9.81
CA ILE A 334 -14.15 37.24 10.37
C ILE A 334 -13.61 37.66 11.73
N GLN A 335 -13.29 36.70 12.60
CA GLN A 335 -12.73 36.97 13.92
C GLN A 335 -11.36 37.67 13.83
N GLN A 336 -10.54 37.32 12.83
CA GLN A 336 -9.28 38.01 12.52
C GLN A 336 -9.48 39.36 11.82
N SER A 337 -10.72 39.80 11.59
CA SER A 337 -11.06 41.08 10.97
C SER A 337 -10.42 41.27 9.59
N TYR A 338 -10.32 40.19 8.80
CA TYR A 338 -9.78 40.30 7.44
C TYR A 338 -10.71 41.14 6.55
N PRO A 339 -10.16 41.99 5.66
CA PRO A 339 -10.95 42.72 4.69
C PRO A 339 -11.80 41.78 3.82
N HIS A 340 -13.03 42.17 3.53
CA HIS A 340 -13.97 41.30 2.82
C HIS A 340 -13.49 40.88 1.43
N ASP A 341 -12.83 41.77 0.70
CA ASP A 341 -12.19 41.51 -0.60
C ASP A 341 -11.07 40.47 -0.49
N LEU A 342 -10.25 40.55 0.56
CA LEU A 342 -9.25 39.53 0.86
C LEU A 342 -9.90 38.18 1.20
N MET A 343 -10.95 38.17 2.01
CA MET A 343 -11.68 36.94 2.32
C MET A 343 -12.24 36.27 1.06
N GLN A 344 -12.83 37.05 0.15
CA GLN A 344 -13.33 36.55 -1.14
C GLN A 344 -12.19 35.97 -1.97
N LEU A 345 -11.03 36.64 -2.01
CA LEU A 345 -9.85 36.14 -2.71
C LEU A 345 -9.36 34.81 -2.13
N ILE A 346 -9.19 34.71 -0.81
CA ILE A 346 -8.75 33.46 -0.14
C ILE A 346 -9.72 32.32 -0.42
N LEU A 347 -11.03 32.58 -0.33
CA LEU A 347 -12.04 31.55 -0.53
C LEU A 347 -12.27 31.21 -2.01
N SER A 348 -11.77 32.01 -2.97
CA SER A 348 -12.03 31.80 -4.40
C SER A 348 -11.24 30.64 -5.02
N GLU A 349 -10.09 30.27 -4.45
CA GLU A 349 -9.15 29.30 -5.02
C GLU A 349 -8.80 28.19 -4.01
N GLU A 350 -8.79 26.95 -4.46
CA GLU A 350 -8.56 25.79 -3.59
C GLU A 350 -7.20 25.81 -2.90
N ALA A 351 -6.16 26.14 -3.65
CA ALA A 351 -4.81 26.27 -3.10
C ALA A 351 -4.75 27.28 -1.94
N TYR A 352 -5.57 28.34 -1.98
CA TYR A 352 -5.54 29.39 -0.98
C TYR A 352 -6.30 28.97 0.28
N TYR A 353 -7.59 28.62 0.18
CA TYR A 353 -8.36 28.29 1.39
C TYR A 353 -7.84 27.03 2.09
N ARG A 354 -7.31 26.04 1.36
CA ARG A 354 -6.67 24.85 1.97
C ARG A 354 -5.37 25.19 2.68
N ALA A 355 -4.55 26.09 2.10
CA ALA A 355 -3.32 26.56 2.74
C ALA A 355 -3.62 27.32 4.03
N ILE A 356 -4.58 28.25 3.99
CA ILE A 356 -4.95 29.02 5.18
C ILE A 356 -5.57 28.11 6.24
N ASP A 357 -6.46 27.19 5.88
CA ASP A 357 -7.01 26.21 6.83
C ASP A 357 -5.91 25.35 7.48
N SER A 358 -4.93 24.89 6.69
CA SER A 358 -3.78 24.14 7.20
C SER A 358 -2.94 24.98 8.17
N LEU A 359 -2.74 26.27 7.91
CA LEU A 359 -2.05 27.17 8.82
C LEU A 359 -2.82 27.39 10.12
N VAL A 360 -4.15 27.53 10.04
CA VAL A 360 -5.02 27.66 11.22
C VAL A 360 -4.96 26.40 12.08
N GLU A 361 -4.96 25.21 11.47
CA GLU A 361 -4.82 23.93 12.18
C GLU A 361 -3.45 23.76 12.83
N LEU A 362 -2.38 24.26 12.19
CA LEU A 362 -1.04 24.24 12.76
C LEU A 362 -0.94 25.18 13.97
N GLU A 363 -1.25 26.46 13.75
CA GLU A 363 -1.33 27.49 14.78
C GLU A 363 -1.95 28.78 14.18
N PRO A 364 -3.04 29.31 14.77
CA PRO A 364 -3.70 30.53 14.27
C PRO A 364 -2.78 31.74 14.04
N ALA A 365 -1.77 31.92 14.90
CA ALA A 365 -0.82 33.04 14.81
C ALA A 365 0.03 33.03 13.53
N LEU A 366 0.16 31.87 12.85
CA LEU A 366 0.85 31.78 11.56
C LEU A 366 0.17 32.59 10.45
N THR A 367 -1.09 32.97 10.66
CA THR A 367 -1.88 33.71 9.67
C THR A 367 -1.78 35.24 9.82
N GLU A 368 -1.11 35.77 10.86
CA GLU A 368 -1.09 37.22 11.13
C GLU A 368 -0.61 38.07 9.93
N ASP A 369 0.39 37.57 9.20
CA ASP A 369 0.97 38.26 8.04
C ASP A 369 0.34 37.88 6.69
N VAL A 370 -0.60 36.93 6.66
CA VAL A 370 -1.29 36.49 5.42
C VAL A 370 -1.89 37.67 4.64
N PRO A 371 -2.55 38.68 5.26
CA PRO A 371 -3.06 39.83 4.52
C PRO A 371 -1.99 40.60 3.75
N LYS A 372 -0.73 40.60 4.22
CA LYS A 372 0.39 41.22 3.50
C LYS A 372 0.79 40.38 2.30
N PHE A 373 0.85 39.06 2.46
CA PHE A 373 1.26 38.12 1.41
C PHE A 373 0.25 38.01 0.27
N PHE A 374 -0.99 38.44 0.49
CA PHE A 374 -2.02 38.45 -0.54
C PHE A 374 -2.14 39.75 -1.35
N LYS A 375 -1.31 40.77 -1.06
CA LYS A 375 -1.24 42.02 -1.84
C LYS A 375 -0.77 41.76 -3.27
N GLU A 376 -1.16 42.61 -4.22
CA GLU A 376 -0.75 42.48 -5.63
C GLU A 376 0.78 42.48 -5.82
N SER A 377 1.50 43.27 -5.01
CA SER A 377 2.96 43.31 -5.01
C SER A 377 3.62 41.97 -4.66
N GLU A 378 2.91 41.08 -3.97
CA GLU A 378 3.36 39.77 -3.51
C GLU A 378 2.83 38.63 -4.42
N PHE A 379 2.60 38.91 -5.70
CA PHE A 379 2.07 37.92 -6.65
C PHE A 379 2.83 36.58 -6.62
N LYS A 380 4.17 36.61 -6.55
CA LYS A 380 5.00 35.40 -6.47
C LYS A 380 4.67 34.56 -5.23
N LYS A 381 4.53 35.21 -4.07
CA LYS A 381 4.22 34.54 -2.81
C LYS A 381 2.84 33.87 -2.85
N ARG A 382 1.86 34.46 -3.56
CA ARG A 382 0.56 33.81 -3.80
C ARG A 382 0.68 32.60 -4.73
N GLU A 383 1.45 32.70 -5.82
CA GLU A 383 1.63 31.59 -6.76
C GLU A 383 2.33 30.39 -6.11
N GLU A 384 3.22 30.60 -5.14
CA GLU A 384 3.85 29.52 -4.36
C GLU A 384 2.81 28.61 -3.68
N LEU A 385 1.65 29.13 -3.26
CA LEU A 385 0.60 28.31 -2.65
C LEU A 385 0.04 27.25 -3.61
N LYS A 386 0.00 27.55 -4.92
CA LYS A 386 -0.42 26.56 -5.93
C LYS A 386 0.58 25.43 -6.06
N PHE A 387 1.88 25.77 -6.04
CA PHE A 387 2.94 24.76 -6.01
C PHE A 387 2.83 23.90 -4.74
N ILE A 388 2.71 24.52 -3.57
CA ILE A 388 2.58 23.80 -2.29
C ILE A 388 1.35 22.89 -2.31
N PHE A 389 0.20 23.38 -2.78
CA PHE A 389 -1.02 22.59 -2.87
C PHE A 389 -0.87 21.37 -3.80
N SER A 390 -0.07 21.48 -4.87
CA SER A 390 0.18 20.36 -5.80
C SER A 390 1.00 19.21 -5.21
N LEU A 391 1.65 19.41 -4.06
CA LEU A 391 2.46 18.36 -3.42
C LEU A 391 1.54 17.27 -2.85
N PRO A 392 1.81 15.97 -3.08
CA PRO A 392 0.93 14.89 -2.65
C PRO A 392 0.99 14.62 -1.14
N ASP A 393 2.16 14.77 -0.52
CA ASP A 393 2.40 14.48 0.91
C ASP A 393 1.95 15.63 1.82
N GLU A 394 1.07 15.34 2.78
CA GLU A 394 0.47 16.37 3.65
C GLU A 394 1.49 17.00 4.61
N ASP A 395 2.38 16.20 5.20
CA ASP A 395 3.41 16.71 6.11
C ASP A 395 4.38 17.63 5.37
N CYS A 396 4.75 17.28 4.13
CA CYS A 396 5.55 18.12 3.25
C CYS A 396 4.84 19.43 2.92
N ARG A 397 3.53 19.40 2.62
CA ARG A 397 2.73 20.62 2.43
C ARG A 397 2.78 21.50 3.67
N ARG A 398 2.52 20.94 4.85
CA ARG A 398 2.54 21.66 6.13
C ARG A 398 3.91 22.28 6.39
N LEU A 399 5.00 21.56 6.16
CA LEU A 399 6.36 22.10 6.29
C LEU A 399 6.63 23.26 5.32
N CYS A 400 6.25 23.11 4.05
CA CYS A 400 6.40 24.19 3.07
C CYS A 400 5.56 25.42 3.43
N LEU A 401 4.35 25.25 4.00
CA LEU A 401 3.54 26.37 4.51
C LEU A 401 4.20 27.09 5.69
N ILE A 402 4.88 26.37 6.59
CA ILE A 402 5.67 26.98 7.68
C ILE A 402 6.79 27.85 7.09
N PHE A 403 7.52 27.35 6.09
CA PHE A 403 8.53 28.14 5.40
C PHE A 403 7.94 29.33 4.62
N TRP A 404 6.74 29.15 4.05
CA TRP A 404 6.04 30.22 3.33
C TRP A 404 5.66 31.40 4.26
N VAL A 405 5.17 31.12 5.47
CA VAL A 405 4.79 32.19 6.42
C VAL A 405 5.96 32.75 7.23
N LYS A 406 6.84 31.90 7.76
CA LYS A 406 7.93 32.31 8.66
C LYS A 406 9.23 32.66 7.95
N GLY A 407 9.45 32.12 6.75
CA GLY A 407 10.71 32.20 6.03
C GLY A 407 10.56 32.84 4.66
N SER A 408 11.62 32.71 3.87
CA SER A 408 11.67 33.17 2.50
C SER A 408 12.49 32.18 1.66
N LEU A 409 11.87 31.07 1.28
CA LEU A 409 12.51 30.13 0.36
C LEU A 409 12.42 30.64 -1.07
N SER A 410 13.48 30.39 -1.84
CA SER A 410 13.42 30.48 -3.29
C SER A 410 12.66 29.27 -3.87
N GLU A 411 12.30 29.33 -5.15
CA GLU A 411 11.72 28.18 -5.86
C GLU A 411 12.63 26.94 -5.77
N ASP A 412 13.94 27.12 -5.95
CA ASP A 412 14.94 26.06 -5.76
C ASP A 412 14.98 25.55 -4.32
N GLY A 413 14.83 26.44 -3.33
CA GLY A 413 14.73 26.07 -1.92
C GLY A 413 13.55 25.12 -1.64
N TYR A 414 12.36 25.42 -2.18
CA TYR A 414 11.22 24.50 -2.06
C TYR A 414 11.51 23.13 -2.71
N GLN A 415 12.13 23.11 -3.89
CA GLN A 415 12.48 21.86 -4.57
C GLN A 415 13.48 21.03 -3.75
N GLN A 416 14.47 21.67 -3.13
CA GLN A 416 15.43 21.00 -2.24
C GLN A 416 14.74 20.39 -1.01
N ILE A 417 13.82 21.12 -0.37
CA ILE A 417 13.03 20.60 0.75
C ILE A 417 12.20 19.39 0.30
N VAL A 418 11.49 19.50 -0.84
CA VAL A 418 10.66 18.41 -1.37
C VAL A 418 11.49 17.19 -1.76
N ALA A 419 12.70 17.38 -2.32
CA ALA A 419 13.62 16.28 -2.60
C ALA A 419 14.07 15.59 -1.31
N ALA A 420 14.40 16.36 -0.27
CA ALA A 420 14.80 15.83 1.03
C ALA A 420 13.65 15.06 1.71
N THR A 421 12.41 15.54 1.66
CA THR A 421 11.28 14.81 2.27
C THR A 421 10.96 13.51 1.53
N LYS A 422 11.21 13.45 0.22
CA LYS A 422 11.13 12.19 -0.56
C LYS A 422 12.24 11.21 -0.19
N GLU A 423 13.47 11.67 -0.01
CA GLU A 423 14.59 10.83 0.42
C GLU A 423 14.42 10.35 1.87
N TYR A 424 13.80 11.18 2.73
CA TYR A 424 13.66 10.95 4.16
C TYR A 424 12.19 11.07 4.62
N PRO A 425 11.41 9.97 4.59
CA PRO A 425 9.96 10.01 4.81
C PRO A 425 9.49 10.57 6.17
N LEU A 426 10.34 10.56 7.20
CA LEU A 426 10.02 11.09 8.53
C LEU A 426 10.39 12.56 8.69
N LEU A 427 11.08 13.17 7.72
CA LEU A 427 11.64 14.51 7.82
C LEU A 427 10.55 15.55 8.04
N ALA A 428 9.55 15.58 7.17
CA ALA A 428 8.54 16.64 7.15
C ALA A 428 7.79 16.74 8.47
N SER A 429 7.19 15.63 8.93
CA SER A 429 6.49 15.59 10.23
C SER A 429 7.41 15.90 11.42
N SER A 430 8.68 15.49 11.37
CA SER A 430 9.64 15.81 12.44
C SER A 430 9.92 17.30 12.54
N LEU A 431 10.05 17.98 11.40
CA LEU A 431 10.33 19.42 11.36
C LEU A 431 9.10 20.24 11.71
N VAL A 432 7.90 19.82 11.27
CA VAL A 432 6.62 20.41 11.70
C VAL A 432 6.49 20.32 13.22
N ALA A 433 6.70 19.13 13.80
CA ALA A 433 6.63 18.95 15.26
C ALA A 433 7.70 19.75 16.02
N LEU A 434 8.90 19.93 15.43
CA LEU A 434 9.96 20.73 16.03
C LEU A 434 9.67 22.23 15.96
N ASP A 435 9.06 22.73 14.89
CA ASP A 435 8.61 24.12 14.80
C ASP A 435 7.54 24.43 15.86
N GLN A 436 6.63 23.48 16.10
CA GLN A 436 5.58 23.58 17.13
C GLN A 436 6.12 23.68 18.56
N THR A 437 7.37 23.29 18.84
CA THR A 437 7.98 23.50 20.17
C THR A 437 8.36 24.96 20.42
N LYS A 438 8.39 25.81 19.37
CA LYS A 438 8.79 27.23 19.43
C LYS A 438 10.22 27.46 19.93
N THR A 439 11.06 26.43 19.96
CA THR A 439 12.45 26.50 20.44
C THR A 439 13.49 26.62 19.33
N ILE A 440 13.06 26.53 18.06
CA ILE A 440 13.94 26.61 16.89
C ILE A 440 13.54 27.80 16.03
N SER A 441 14.53 28.52 15.49
CA SER A 441 14.27 29.59 14.51
C SER A 441 14.06 29.00 13.12
N ILE A 442 13.41 29.75 12.22
CA ILE A 442 13.11 29.28 10.87
C ILE A 442 14.38 29.00 10.06
N GLU A 443 15.44 29.79 10.21
CA GLU A 443 16.71 29.58 9.50
C GLU A 443 17.42 28.31 9.97
N ASN A 444 17.25 27.96 11.25
CA ASN A 444 17.79 26.72 11.80
C ASN A 444 16.96 25.51 11.38
N LEU A 445 15.65 25.68 11.20
CA LEU A 445 14.77 24.65 10.66
C LEU A 445 15.11 24.33 9.20
N GLU A 446 15.38 25.36 8.39
CA GLU A 446 15.84 25.23 7.00
C GLU A 446 17.20 24.50 6.94
N LYS A 447 18.19 24.96 7.72
CA LYS A 447 19.50 24.30 7.81
C LYS A 447 19.38 22.83 8.24
N LEU A 448 18.46 22.53 9.14
CA LEU A 448 18.23 21.18 9.61
C LEU A 448 17.62 20.31 8.50
N ALA A 449 16.66 20.84 7.74
CA ALA A 449 16.04 20.13 6.63
C ALA A 449 17.05 19.69 5.56
N LEU A 450 18.11 20.49 5.37
CA LEU A 450 19.19 20.20 4.43
C LEU A 450 20.43 19.54 5.08
N ASN A 451 20.30 19.08 6.34
CA ASN A 451 21.36 18.35 7.04
C ASN A 451 20.91 16.93 7.37
N PRO A 452 21.14 15.95 6.47
CA PRO A 452 20.76 14.56 6.63
C PRO A 452 21.14 13.94 7.98
N HIS A 453 22.35 14.21 8.45
CA HIS A 453 22.85 13.61 9.68
C HIS A 453 22.06 14.11 10.89
N GLN A 454 21.85 15.42 11.00
CA GLN A 454 21.18 16.01 12.15
C GLN A 454 19.67 15.75 12.15
N HIS A 455 19.01 15.85 10.99
CA HIS A 455 17.57 15.64 10.96
C HIS A 455 17.23 14.17 11.17
N LEU A 456 18.00 13.20 10.64
CA LEU A 456 17.72 11.78 10.89
C LEU A 456 17.80 11.43 12.37
N GLN A 457 18.79 12.00 13.09
CA GLN A 457 18.88 11.82 14.55
C GLN A 457 17.62 12.34 15.25
N LYS A 458 17.15 13.54 14.89
CA LYS A 458 15.94 14.14 15.47
C LYS A 458 14.68 13.38 15.08
N SER A 459 14.55 12.99 13.81
CA SER A 459 13.42 12.23 13.30
C SER A 459 13.29 10.87 13.98
N ILE A 460 14.39 10.14 14.12
CA ILE A 460 14.38 8.86 14.83
C ILE A 460 14.01 9.07 16.31
N ALA A 461 14.61 10.05 16.98
CA ALA A 461 14.30 10.32 18.39
C ALA A 461 12.84 10.72 18.63
N HIS A 462 12.25 11.49 17.70
CA HIS A 462 10.86 11.95 17.80
C HIS A 462 9.85 10.83 17.52
N HIS A 463 9.97 10.17 16.36
CA HIS A 463 8.96 9.22 15.87
C HIS A 463 8.93 7.88 16.62
N PHE A 464 10.02 7.56 17.31
CA PHE A 464 10.17 6.32 18.08
C PHE A 464 10.34 6.57 19.58
N ALA A 465 9.95 7.76 20.07
CA ALA A 465 10.11 8.16 21.47
C ALA A 465 9.43 7.19 22.45
N LYS A 466 8.26 6.63 22.08
CA LYS A 466 7.53 5.66 22.91
C LYS A 466 8.29 4.34 22.99
N GLU A 467 8.81 3.86 21.86
CA GLU A 467 9.56 2.63 21.75
C GLU A 467 10.93 2.71 22.45
N PHE A 468 11.48 3.93 22.58
CA PHE A 468 12.70 4.21 23.32
C PHE A 468 12.49 4.55 24.79
N GLN A 469 11.27 4.45 25.33
CA GLN A 469 11.01 4.69 26.74
C GLN A 469 11.86 3.74 27.60
N GLY A 470 12.59 4.29 28.57
CA GLY A 470 13.54 3.55 29.42
C GLY A 470 14.97 3.46 28.89
N LEU A 471 15.24 3.90 27.65
CA LEU A 471 16.60 4.00 27.11
C LEU A 471 17.18 5.40 27.36
N HIS A 472 18.07 5.54 28.35
CA HIS A 472 18.55 6.85 28.82
C HIS A 472 19.58 7.56 27.90
N ASP A 473 20.09 6.90 26.85
CA ASP A 473 21.21 7.38 26.03
C ASP A 473 20.93 7.42 24.51
N VAL A 474 19.66 7.48 24.10
CA VAL A 474 19.22 7.51 22.68
C VAL A 474 20.03 8.50 21.84
N THR A 475 20.11 9.77 22.27
CA THR A 475 20.82 10.83 21.54
C THR A 475 22.31 10.52 21.38
N SER A 476 22.94 9.92 22.40
CA SER A 476 24.36 9.54 22.36
C SER A 476 24.58 8.39 21.37
N ARG A 477 23.67 7.40 21.34
CA ARG A 477 23.72 6.28 20.38
C ARG A 477 23.58 6.76 18.94
N LEU A 478 22.59 7.60 18.68
CA LEU A 478 22.35 8.16 17.34
C LEU A 478 23.54 8.98 16.83
N ARG A 479 24.20 9.77 17.70
CA ARG A 479 25.40 10.53 17.33
C ARG A 479 26.60 9.67 16.93
N LYS A 480 26.65 8.41 17.38
CA LYS A 480 27.76 7.48 17.07
C LYS A 480 27.61 6.80 15.71
N LEU A 481 26.42 6.90 15.10
CA LEU A 481 26.10 6.30 13.80
C LEU A 481 26.51 7.24 12.65
N THR A 482 27.01 6.64 11.58
CA THR A 482 27.25 7.31 10.29
C THR A 482 25.94 7.66 9.58
N LEU A 483 26.00 8.46 8.52
CA LEU A 483 24.80 8.82 7.75
C LEU A 483 24.09 7.58 7.19
N ASP A 484 24.84 6.65 6.59
CA ASP A 484 24.27 5.41 6.03
C ASP A 484 23.65 4.54 7.11
N GLU A 485 24.28 4.46 8.30
CA GLU A 485 23.71 3.74 9.43
C GLU A 485 22.45 4.40 9.98
N LEU A 486 22.36 5.74 9.98
CA LEU A 486 21.14 6.45 10.36
C LEU A 486 20.02 6.21 9.35
N LYS A 487 20.32 6.22 8.04
CA LYS A 487 19.36 5.87 6.98
C LYS A 487 18.83 4.45 7.15
N ALA A 488 19.74 3.49 7.36
CA ALA A 488 19.40 2.09 7.59
C ALA A 488 18.61 1.90 8.90
N ALA A 489 18.98 2.60 9.98
CA ALA A 489 18.26 2.59 11.24
C ALA A 489 16.83 3.13 11.08
N SER A 490 16.67 4.29 10.42
CA SER A 490 15.36 4.88 10.17
C SER A 490 14.45 3.91 9.40
N THR A 491 14.98 3.29 8.34
CA THR A 491 14.24 2.32 7.52
C THR A 491 13.86 1.07 8.32
N ALA A 492 14.81 0.52 9.08
CA ALA A 492 14.57 -0.66 9.94
C ALA A 492 13.50 -0.38 11.02
N LEU A 493 13.57 0.77 11.68
CA LEU A 493 12.60 1.17 12.72
C LEU A 493 11.20 1.42 12.13
N LEU A 494 11.12 2.05 10.95
CA LEU A 494 9.86 2.22 10.21
C LEU A 494 9.23 0.86 9.89
N LEU A 495 10.05 -0.09 9.43
CA LEU A 495 9.58 -1.44 9.13
C LEU A 495 9.06 -2.15 10.39
N LEU A 496 9.80 -2.06 11.51
CA LEU A 496 9.37 -2.59 12.80
C LEU A 496 8.00 -2.02 13.21
N LYS A 497 7.82 -0.70 13.13
CA LYS A 497 6.56 -0.04 13.48
C LYS A 497 5.40 -0.44 12.56
N LYS A 498 5.63 -0.55 11.25
CA LYS A 498 4.62 -0.95 10.25
C LYS A 498 4.23 -2.43 10.33
N SER A 499 5.13 -3.29 10.83
CA SER A 499 4.94 -4.73 10.84
C SER A 499 3.86 -5.22 11.82
N GLY A 500 3.46 -4.38 12.79
CA GLY A 500 2.49 -4.74 13.82
C GLY A 500 2.98 -5.85 14.77
N ILE A 501 4.24 -6.27 14.64
CA ILE A 501 4.86 -7.25 15.53
C ILE A 501 5.00 -6.56 16.89
N THR A 502 4.52 -7.20 17.95
CA THR A 502 4.96 -6.91 19.32
C THR A 502 6.39 -7.43 19.50
N ALA A 503 7.31 -6.89 18.69
CA ALA A 503 8.72 -7.11 18.91
C ALA A 503 9.03 -6.54 20.30
N PRO A 504 9.78 -7.27 21.15
CA PRO A 504 10.18 -6.74 22.44
C PRO A 504 10.79 -5.34 22.25
N LEU A 505 10.50 -4.39 23.14
CA LEU A 505 10.98 -3.00 23.05
C LEU A 505 12.51 -2.93 22.84
N GLU A 506 13.21 -3.91 23.40
CA GLU A 506 14.65 -4.14 23.27
C GLU A 506 15.09 -4.25 21.80
N THR A 507 14.22 -4.73 20.90
CA THR A 507 14.50 -4.82 19.44
C THR A 507 14.72 -3.44 18.83
N TYR A 508 13.89 -2.47 19.20
CA TYR A 508 14.03 -1.08 18.76
C TYR A 508 15.33 -0.49 19.29
N HIS A 509 15.71 -0.83 20.53
CA HIS A 509 16.95 -0.34 21.15
C HIS A 509 18.19 -0.93 20.48
N LEU A 510 18.15 -2.22 20.10
CA LEU A 510 19.23 -2.91 19.41
C LEU A 510 19.54 -2.28 18.06
N VAL A 511 18.55 -1.77 17.32
CA VAL A 511 18.78 -1.08 16.03
C VAL A 511 19.69 0.15 16.20
N LEU A 512 19.73 0.76 17.38
CA LEU A 512 20.59 1.92 17.67
C LEU A 512 22.01 1.52 18.13
N GLU A 513 22.25 0.26 18.45
CA GLU A 513 23.55 -0.20 18.93
C GLU A 513 24.63 -0.11 17.83
N LYS A 514 25.81 0.40 18.18
CA LYS A 514 26.97 0.41 17.26
C LYS A 514 27.64 -0.97 17.11
N ASN A 515 27.24 -1.94 17.93
CA ASN A 515 27.80 -3.28 17.90
C ASN A 515 27.29 -4.12 16.70
N ASN A 516 27.87 -5.32 16.57
CA ASN A 516 27.55 -6.26 15.49
C ASN A 516 26.05 -6.63 15.42
N LYS A 517 25.34 -6.68 16.57
CA LYS A 517 23.89 -6.99 16.59
C LYS A 517 23.08 -5.87 15.94
N GLY A 518 23.36 -4.62 16.33
CA GLY A 518 22.69 -3.47 15.74
C GLY A 518 22.99 -3.30 14.25
N GLN A 519 24.25 -3.49 13.85
CA GLN A 519 24.63 -3.47 12.44
C GLN A 519 23.90 -4.56 11.62
N ALA A 520 23.80 -5.80 12.14
CA ALA A 520 23.09 -6.88 11.45
C ALA A 520 21.60 -6.56 11.24
N LEU A 521 20.93 -5.98 12.25
CA LEU A 521 19.54 -5.53 12.10
C LEU A 521 19.40 -4.42 11.07
N ARG A 522 20.30 -3.44 11.06
CA ARG A 522 20.30 -2.35 10.08
C ARG A 522 20.51 -2.83 8.64
N LEU A 523 21.27 -3.91 8.44
CA LEU A 523 21.51 -4.49 7.11
C LEU A 523 20.36 -5.39 6.64
N LEU A 524 19.81 -6.22 7.54
CA LEU A 524 18.93 -7.33 7.15
C LEU A 524 17.43 -7.04 7.36
N LEU A 525 17.05 -6.02 8.14
CA LEU A 525 15.64 -5.63 8.24
C LEU A 525 15.13 -4.91 6.99
N PRO A 526 15.81 -3.87 6.45
CA PRO A 526 15.25 -3.10 5.33
C PRO A 526 14.79 -3.91 4.11
N PRO A 527 15.54 -4.93 3.63
CA PRO A 527 15.10 -5.74 2.50
C PRO A 527 13.76 -6.46 2.71
N LEU A 528 13.40 -6.77 3.97
CA LEU A 528 12.13 -7.42 4.30
C LEU A 528 10.90 -6.51 4.08
N ALA A 529 11.10 -5.24 3.71
CA ALA A 529 10.02 -4.35 3.30
C ALA A 529 9.31 -4.81 2.01
N ASN A 530 9.99 -5.59 1.16
CA ASN A 530 9.42 -6.15 -0.08
C ASN A 530 8.39 -7.25 0.19
N GLU A 531 8.41 -7.83 1.39
CA GLU A 531 7.50 -8.88 1.81
C GLU A 531 6.22 -8.31 2.45
N VAL A 532 5.08 -8.98 2.24
CA VAL A 532 3.75 -8.48 2.66
C VAL A 532 3.12 -9.39 3.72
N GLY A 533 2.39 -8.78 4.66
CA GLY A 533 1.54 -9.51 5.61
C GLY A 533 2.32 -10.47 6.52
N LYS A 534 1.84 -11.72 6.60
CA LYS A 534 2.34 -12.74 7.55
C LYS A 534 3.77 -13.19 7.26
N ILE A 535 4.17 -13.23 5.99
CA ILE A 535 5.51 -13.66 5.58
C ILE A 535 6.56 -12.71 6.15
N ARG A 536 6.36 -11.40 5.98
CA ARG A 536 7.23 -10.37 6.56
C ARG A 536 7.37 -10.53 8.08
N THR A 537 6.26 -10.74 8.78
CA THR A 537 6.27 -10.95 10.24
C THR A 537 7.09 -12.16 10.64
N LEU A 538 6.89 -13.30 9.96
CA LEU A 538 7.66 -14.52 10.18
C LEU A 538 9.16 -14.31 10.00
N LEU A 539 9.57 -13.67 8.90
CA LEU A 539 10.98 -13.43 8.58
C LEU A 539 11.65 -12.50 9.60
N MET A 540 10.94 -11.46 10.06
CA MET A 540 11.43 -10.56 11.10
C MET A 540 11.62 -11.29 12.44
N GLU A 541 10.72 -12.20 12.83
CA GLU A 541 10.89 -13.03 14.02
C GLU A 541 12.09 -13.99 13.93
N VAL A 542 12.30 -14.58 12.75
CA VAL A 542 13.45 -15.44 12.47
C VAL A 542 14.75 -14.65 12.60
N LEU A 543 14.83 -13.45 12.00
CA LEU A 543 16.00 -12.59 12.11
C LEU A 543 16.26 -12.18 13.57
N TYR A 544 15.23 -11.72 14.27
CA TYR A 544 15.34 -11.29 15.67
C TYR A 544 15.85 -12.42 16.57
N SER A 545 15.31 -13.63 16.40
CA SER A 545 15.74 -14.80 17.17
C SER A 545 17.22 -15.10 16.97
N GLY A 546 17.74 -14.90 15.75
CA GLY A 546 19.17 -15.03 15.45
C GLY A 546 20.02 -13.95 16.10
N VAL A 547 19.60 -12.69 16.00
CA VAL A 547 20.35 -11.55 16.54
C VAL A 547 20.44 -11.60 18.06
N VAL A 548 19.36 -11.98 18.74
CA VAL A 548 19.31 -11.98 20.21
C VAL A 548 19.87 -13.27 20.79
N HIS A 549 19.43 -14.42 20.28
CA HIS A 549 19.69 -15.74 20.88
C HIS A 549 20.68 -16.61 20.07
N GLY A 550 21.21 -16.11 18.96
CA GLY A 550 22.23 -16.77 18.16
C GLY A 550 21.70 -17.68 17.05
N ILE A 551 22.64 -18.15 16.21
CA ILE A 551 22.40 -18.91 14.97
C ILE A 551 21.66 -20.24 15.23
N GLN A 552 21.92 -20.90 16.36
CA GLN A 552 21.28 -22.17 16.69
C GLN A 552 19.77 -21.99 16.94
N THR A 553 19.39 -21.01 17.74
CA THR A 553 17.98 -20.68 18.03
C THR A 553 17.23 -20.29 16.77
N GLN A 554 17.86 -19.49 15.90
CA GLN A 554 17.31 -19.17 14.59
C GLN A 554 17.11 -20.42 13.72
N GLY A 555 18.09 -21.33 13.70
CA GLY A 555 17.99 -22.59 12.97
C GLY A 555 16.78 -23.42 13.41
N ASN A 556 16.54 -23.52 14.72
CA ASN A 556 15.37 -24.22 15.26
C ASN A 556 14.05 -23.57 14.83
N LYS A 557 13.99 -22.23 14.79
CA LYS A 557 12.82 -21.51 14.26
C LYS A 557 12.59 -21.80 12.78
N VAL A 558 13.64 -21.78 11.96
CA VAL A 558 13.53 -22.08 10.52
C VAL A 558 13.04 -23.51 10.29
N LEU A 559 13.53 -24.49 11.06
CA LEU A 559 13.11 -25.88 10.95
C LEU A 559 11.64 -26.13 11.34
N ALA A 560 11.04 -25.23 12.13
CA ALA A 560 9.64 -25.33 12.53
C ALA A 560 8.65 -24.84 11.46
N ILE A 561 9.14 -24.18 10.40
CA ILE A 561 8.31 -23.65 9.31
C ILE A 561 7.87 -24.80 8.40
N LYS A 562 6.55 -24.91 8.18
CA LYS A 562 5.94 -26.00 7.40
C LYS A 562 5.70 -25.64 5.95
N ASP A 563 5.39 -24.36 5.68
CA ASP A 563 5.12 -23.91 4.31
C ASP A 563 6.43 -23.89 3.49
N PRO A 564 6.48 -24.51 2.30
CA PRO A 564 7.71 -24.59 1.51
C PRO A 564 8.25 -23.25 1.02
N VAL A 565 7.37 -22.28 0.72
CA VAL A 565 7.75 -20.95 0.22
C VAL A 565 8.33 -20.14 1.36
N GLU A 566 7.63 -20.09 2.49
CA GLU A 566 8.12 -19.43 3.71
C GLU A 566 9.45 -20.02 4.19
N LEU A 567 9.58 -21.36 4.15
CA LEU A 567 10.81 -22.06 4.53
C LEU A 567 11.98 -21.68 3.62
N ALA A 568 11.76 -21.56 2.32
CA ALA A 568 12.81 -21.16 1.36
C ALA A 568 13.30 -19.74 1.64
N LEU A 569 12.38 -18.79 1.85
CA LEU A 569 12.71 -17.41 2.21
C LEU A 569 13.46 -17.33 3.54
N ALA A 570 13.00 -18.06 4.56
CA ALA A 570 13.63 -18.09 5.88
C ALA A 570 15.04 -18.72 5.84
N LYS A 571 15.28 -19.72 4.99
CA LYS A 571 16.61 -20.29 4.76
C LYS A 571 17.56 -19.28 4.13
N ARG A 572 17.13 -18.55 3.10
CA ARG A 572 17.92 -17.48 2.46
C ARG A 572 18.27 -16.37 3.45
N LEU A 573 17.31 -15.95 4.27
CA LEU A 573 17.56 -14.95 5.32
C LEU A 573 18.56 -15.46 6.38
N ARG A 574 18.41 -16.71 6.82
CA ARG A 574 19.34 -17.34 7.76
C ARG A 574 20.76 -17.42 7.19
N GLU A 575 20.89 -17.77 5.92
CA GLU A 575 22.18 -17.84 5.25
C GLU A 575 22.90 -16.48 5.25
N ARG A 576 22.22 -15.42 4.82
CA ARG A 576 22.72 -14.03 4.88
C ARG A 576 23.13 -13.67 6.30
N PHE A 577 22.29 -13.97 7.29
CA PHE A 577 22.60 -13.70 8.69
C PHE A 577 23.87 -14.42 9.17
N ILE A 578 24.05 -15.70 8.84
CA ILE A 578 25.25 -16.47 9.20
C ILE A 578 26.49 -15.83 8.58
N CYS A 579 26.44 -15.48 7.29
CA CYS A 579 27.57 -14.88 6.59
C CYS A 579 27.94 -13.52 7.20
N VAL A 580 26.94 -12.65 7.44
CA VAL A 580 27.13 -11.35 8.12
C VAL A 580 27.79 -11.54 9.48
N ARG A 581 27.28 -12.47 10.30
CA ARG A 581 27.85 -12.76 11.62
C ARG A 581 29.30 -13.22 11.54
N GLN A 582 29.60 -14.10 10.59
CA GLN A 582 30.95 -14.60 10.39
C GLN A 582 31.93 -13.48 10.02
N MET A 583 31.55 -12.63 9.07
CA MET A 583 32.40 -11.50 8.66
C MET A 583 32.62 -10.51 9.81
N GLN A 584 31.57 -10.26 10.61
CA GLN A 584 31.61 -9.41 11.79
C GLN A 584 32.50 -9.98 12.91
N ASP A 585 32.42 -11.27 13.18
CA ASP A 585 33.22 -11.94 14.22
C ASP A 585 34.71 -11.94 13.85
N LEU A 586 35.03 -11.99 12.55
CA LEU A 586 36.38 -11.83 12.00
C LEU A 586 36.84 -10.36 11.90
N LYS A 587 35.98 -9.38 12.23
CA LYS A 587 36.27 -7.94 12.13
C LYS A 587 36.74 -7.51 10.73
N LEU A 588 36.08 -8.04 9.70
CA LEU A 588 36.35 -7.65 8.31
C LEU A 588 35.81 -6.25 8.00
N ARG A 589 36.25 -5.69 6.87
CA ARG A 589 35.83 -4.37 6.40
C ARG A 589 34.32 -4.34 6.11
N LYS A 590 33.73 -3.13 6.18
CA LYS A 590 32.29 -2.88 6.07
C LYS A 590 31.69 -3.33 4.73
N ASP A 591 32.43 -3.11 3.65
CA ASP A 591 32.09 -3.48 2.27
C ASP A 591 31.88 -5.00 2.10
N LEU A 592 32.74 -5.84 2.69
CA LEU A 592 32.55 -7.31 2.69
C LEU A 592 31.28 -7.72 3.45
N ILE A 593 31.01 -7.08 4.59
CA ILE A 593 29.83 -7.37 5.41
C ILE A 593 28.55 -6.96 4.67
N GLU A 594 28.57 -5.81 4.00
CA GLU A 594 27.45 -5.31 3.20
C GLU A 594 27.16 -6.22 2.01
N LEU A 595 28.19 -6.67 1.27
CA LEU A 595 28.02 -7.63 0.18
C LEU A 595 27.37 -8.93 0.66
N ALA A 596 27.83 -9.48 1.79
CA ALA A 596 27.25 -10.70 2.37
C ALA A 596 25.77 -10.56 2.75
N ALA A 597 25.31 -9.34 3.05
CA ALA A 597 23.93 -9.05 3.46
C ALA A 597 22.96 -8.82 2.29
N GLN A 598 23.44 -8.53 1.08
CA GLN A 598 22.62 -8.19 -0.08
C GLN A 598 21.75 -9.37 -0.53
N GLU A 599 20.49 -9.09 -0.92
CA GLU A 599 19.53 -10.13 -1.33
C GLU A 599 19.61 -10.48 -2.82
N GLU A 600 19.62 -9.45 -3.68
CA GLU A 600 19.32 -9.57 -5.12
C GLU A 600 20.56 -9.41 -6.02
N SER A 601 21.77 -9.77 -5.53
CA SER A 601 23.01 -9.74 -6.32
C SER A 601 23.58 -11.15 -6.51
N GLU A 602 23.94 -11.48 -7.75
CA GLU A 602 24.62 -12.74 -8.09
C GLU A 602 26.00 -12.81 -7.43
N GLU A 603 26.74 -11.70 -7.42
CA GLU A 603 28.03 -11.57 -6.76
C GLU A 603 27.90 -11.81 -5.25
N ALA A 604 26.86 -11.24 -4.62
CA ALA A 604 26.57 -11.45 -3.22
C ALA A 604 26.27 -12.93 -2.89
N GLU A 605 25.51 -13.60 -3.76
CA GLU A 605 25.20 -15.02 -3.65
C GLU A 605 26.45 -15.89 -3.78
N ARG A 606 27.26 -15.65 -4.81
CA ARG A 606 28.53 -16.36 -5.01
C ARG A 606 29.49 -16.12 -3.85
N PHE A 607 29.55 -14.90 -3.34
CA PHE A 607 30.37 -14.56 -2.16
C PHE A 607 29.91 -15.33 -0.91
N ARG A 608 28.60 -15.41 -0.65
CA ARG A 608 28.07 -16.24 0.46
C ARG A 608 28.42 -17.71 0.29
N GLN A 609 28.33 -18.26 -0.91
CA GLN A 609 28.69 -19.65 -1.18
C GLN A 609 30.17 -19.91 -0.87
N VAL A 610 31.07 -18.98 -1.24
CA VAL A 610 32.48 -19.05 -0.84
C VAL A 610 32.61 -19.07 0.68
N ILE A 611 31.97 -18.13 1.39
CA ILE A 611 32.00 -18.07 2.86
C ILE A 611 31.59 -19.41 3.48
N LEU A 612 30.45 -19.95 3.06
CA LEU A 612 29.93 -21.20 3.61
C LEU A 612 30.83 -22.40 3.32
N ARG A 613 31.43 -22.48 2.11
CA ARG A 613 32.38 -23.54 1.76
C ARG A 613 33.66 -23.46 2.59
N VAL A 614 34.23 -22.26 2.73
CA VAL A 614 35.43 -22.04 3.55
C VAL A 614 35.17 -22.42 5.00
N GLU A 615 34.09 -21.94 5.61
CA GLU A 615 33.77 -22.29 7.01
C GLU A 615 33.52 -23.80 7.19
N ALA A 616 32.83 -24.44 6.24
CA ALA A 616 32.59 -25.88 6.30
C ALA A 616 33.89 -26.70 6.23
N GLN A 617 34.81 -26.34 5.33
CA GLN A 617 36.08 -27.06 5.18
C GLN A 617 37.03 -26.79 6.34
N CYS A 618 37.17 -25.55 6.78
CA CYS A 618 37.99 -25.20 7.95
C CYS A 618 37.51 -25.95 9.20
N LYS A 619 36.19 -26.05 9.40
CA LYS A 619 35.61 -26.83 10.51
C LYS A 619 35.98 -28.32 10.44
N LYS A 620 35.89 -28.96 9.27
CA LYS A 620 36.28 -30.38 9.11
C LYS A 620 37.74 -30.61 9.43
N ILE A 621 38.62 -29.73 8.96
CA ILE A 621 40.06 -29.79 9.24
C ILE A 621 40.31 -29.62 10.73
N HIS A 622 39.69 -28.62 11.35
CA HIS A 622 39.80 -28.35 12.78
C HIS A 622 39.38 -29.56 13.62
N GLU A 623 38.18 -30.10 13.38
CA GLU A 623 37.65 -31.27 14.09
C GLU A 623 38.57 -32.49 13.95
N ARG A 624 39.08 -32.76 12.74
CA ARG A 624 40.02 -33.87 12.50
C ARG A 624 41.32 -33.71 13.28
N LEU A 625 41.93 -32.53 13.21
CA LEU A 625 43.21 -32.28 13.87
C LEU A 625 43.07 -32.28 15.40
N SER A 626 41.90 -31.89 15.93
CA SER A 626 41.60 -31.94 17.36
C SER A 626 41.37 -33.35 17.92
N GLY A 627 40.99 -34.32 17.06
CA GLY A 627 40.51 -35.64 17.48
C GLY A 627 41.57 -36.68 17.81
N ALA A 628 42.86 -36.43 17.53
CA ALA A 628 43.93 -37.39 17.76
C ALA A 628 45.21 -36.72 18.31
N THR A 629 45.85 -37.36 19.29
CA THR A 629 47.12 -36.89 19.88
C THR A 629 48.25 -36.83 18.86
N SER A 630 48.25 -37.71 17.84
CA SER A 630 49.20 -37.71 16.73
C SER A 630 49.16 -36.45 15.87
N PHE A 631 48.12 -35.62 15.98
CA PHE A 631 47.96 -34.37 15.24
C PHE A 631 48.10 -33.13 16.12
N SER A 632 48.52 -33.27 17.38
CA SER A 632 48.55 -32.16 18.34
C SER A 632 49.35 -30.94 17.87
N GLU A 633 50.53 -31.15 17.28
CA GLU A 633 51.36 -30.05 16.77
C GLU A 633 50.72 -29.35 15.56
N MET A 634 50.17 -30.12 14.61
CA MET A 634 49.44 -29.59 13.47
C MET A 634 48.19 -28.83 13.91
N HIS A 635 47.47 -29.31 14.92
CA HIS A 635 46.30 -28.65 15.48
C HIS A 635 46.66 -27.28 16.08
N ILE A 636 47.78 -27.18 16.82
CA ILE A 636 48.26 -25.90 17.39
C ILE A 636 48.60 -24.91 16.26
N LYS A 637 49.37 -25.35 15.26
CA LYS A 637 49.76 -24.51 14.11
C LYS A 637 48.54 -24.08 13.28
N TRP A 638 47.61 -25.01 13.02
CA TRP A 638 46.35 -24.74 12.32
C TRP A 638 45.51 -23.71 13.06
N LYS A 639 45.30 -23.89 14.37
CA LYS A 639 44.55 -22.95 15.21
C LYS A 639 45.16 -21.54 15.19
N GLY A 640 46.49 -21.42 15.06
CA GLY A 640 47.19 -20.15 14.91
C GLY A 640 47.04 -19.48 13.53
N ALA A 641 46.76 -20.25 12.48
CA ALA A 641 46.74 -19.77 11.09
C ALA A 641 45.32 -19.67 10.47
N GLU A 642 44.36 -20.43 10.98
CA GLU A 642 43.00 -20.59 10.41
C GLU A 642 42.27 -19.25 10.25
N GLU A 643 42.34 -18.35 11.24
CA GLU A 643 41.69 -17.04 11.16
C GLU A 643 42.25 -16.19 10.01
N ALA A 644 43.58 -16.10 9.89
CA ALA A 644 44.24 -15.33 8.85
C ALA A 644 43.97 -15.90 7.45
N TYR A 645 43.92 -17.23 7.34
CA TYR A 645 43.59 -17.91 6.09
C TYR A 645 42.17 -17.57 5.62
N ARG A 646 41.17 -17.69 6.51
CA ARG A 646 39.78 -17.34 6.19
C ARG A 646 39.66 -15.89 5.73
N LYS A 647 40.26 -14.94 6.46
CA LYS A 647 40.26 -13.52 6.07
C LYS A 647 40.87 -13.30 4.68
N THR A 648 41.95 -14.02 4.37
CA THR A 648 42.63 -13.94 3.07
C THR A 648 41.71 -14.42 1.95
N LEU A 649 41.08 -15.58 2.11
CA LEU A 649 40.15 -16.11 1.10
C LEU A 649 38.95 -15.18 0.88
N TYR A 650 38.37 -14.62 1.94
CA TYR A 650 37.25 -13.68 1.82
C TYR A 650 37.65 -12.39 1.12
N THR A 651 38.83 -11.86 1.41
CA THR A 651 39.35 -10.66 0.74
C THR A 651 39.59 -10.92 -0.75
N ILE A 652 40.26 -12.03 -1.08
CA ILE A 652 40.51 -12.43 -2.47
C ILE A 652 39.19 -12.58 -3.25
N SER A 653 38.21 -13.24 -2.64
CA SER A 653 36.93 -13.51 -3.29
C SER A 653 36.13 -12.23 -3.51
N TYR A 654 36.16 -11.32 -2.54
CA TYR A 654 35.55 -10.00 -2.69
C TYR A 654 36.20 -9.21 -3.82
N ASP A 655 37.54 -9.13 -3.84
CA ASP A 655 38.29 -8.38 -4.85
C ASP A 655 38.03 -8.94 -6.26
N ALA A 656 37.96 -10.26 -6.41
CA ALA A 656 37.63 -10.90 -7.70
C ALA A 656 36.21 -10.59 -8.17
N LEU A 657 35.22 -10.69 -7.28
CA LEU A 657 33.81 -10.45 -7.62
C LEU A 657 33.50 -8.98 -7.89
N MET A 658 34.21 -8.05 -7.24
CA MET A 658 34.02 -6.61 -7.42
C MET A 658 34.90 -6.03 -8.54
N ASN A 659 35.91 -6.76 -9.00
CA ASN A 659 36.79 -6.37 -10.10
C ASN A 659 37.10 -7.56 -11.02
N PRO A 660 36.31 -7.77 -12.09
CA PRO A 660 36.47 -8.90 -13.01
C PRO A 660 37.83 -9.00 -13.70
N TYR A 661 38.62 -7.92 -13.73
CA TYR A 661 39.94 -7.86 -14.38
C TYR A 661 41.10 -8.18 -13.42
N ALA A 662 40.83 -8.40 -12.14
CA ALA A 662 41.88 -8.71 -11.16
C ALA A 662 42.32 -10.18 -11.29
N ASP A 663 43.58 -10.41 -11.68
CA ASP A 663 44.16 -11.77 -11.63
C ASP A 663 44.46 -12.18 -10.18
N VAL A 664 43.50 -12.89 -9.57
CA VAL A 664 43.58 -13.38 -8.19
C VAL A 664 44.17 -14.78 -8.07
N ARG A 665 44.47 -15.47 -9.18
CA ARG A 665 44.98 -16.84 -9.16
C ARG A 665 46.32 -16.95 -8.43
N PRO A 666 47.29 -16.03 -8.61
CA PRO A 666 48.57 -16.11 -7.90
C PRO A 666 48.43 -15.90 -6.39
N THR A 667 47.60 -14.97 -5.96
CA THR A 667 47.39 -14.67 -4.53
C THR A 667 46.66 -15.80 -3.83
N LEU A 668 45.68 -16.40 -4.49
CA LEU A 668 44.93 -17.55 -4.00
C LEU A 668 45.82 -18.80 -3.88
N LYS A 669 46.63 -19.10 -4.90
CA LYS A 669 47.61 -20.20 -4.86
C LYS A 669 48.68 -20.00 -3.79
N ASN A 670 49.07 -18.75 -3.53
CA ASN A 670 50.00 -18.44 -2.44
C ASN A 670 49.37 -18.70 -1.06
N ALA A 671 48.11 -18.30 -0.86
CA ALA A 671 47.37 -18.58 0.37
C ALA A 671 47.21 -20.09 0.63
N GLU A 672 46.92 -20.87 -0.42
CA GLU A 672 46.89 -22.33 -0.39
C GLU A 672 48.24 -22.91 0.06
N LYS A 673 49.35 -22.49 -0.58
CA LYS A 673 50.69 -23.01 -0.29
C LYS A 673 51.12 -22.78 1.16
N GLU A 674 50.83 -21.61 1.73
CA GLU A 674 51.20 -21.31 3.12
C GLU A 674 50.46 -22.21 4.13
N ILE A 675 49.19 -22.51 3.87
CA ILE A 675 48.42 -23.41 4.74
C ILE A 675 48.79 -24.88 4.55
N LEU A 676 49.12 -25.31 3.33
CA LEU A 676 49.57 -26.67 3.07
C LEU A 676 50.83 -27.04 3.88
N LYS A 677 51.75 -26.09 4.14
CA LYS A 677 52.91 -26.31 5.03
C LYS A 677 52.52 -26.76 6.44
N ILE A 678 51.30 -26.46 6.87
CA ILE A 678 50.79 -26.79 8.21
C ILE A 678 50.06 -28.13 8.19
N VAL A 679 49.14 -28.31 7.23
CA VAL A 679 48.21 -29.45 7.21
C VAL A 679 48.72 -30.63 6.39
N ASP A 680 49.76 -30.42 5.58
CA ASP A 680 50.40 -31.39 4.69
C ASP A 680 51.94 -31.24 4.75
N PRO A 681 52.56 -31.34 5.94
CA PRO A 681 53.98 -31.06 6.13
C PRO A 681 54.89 -32.15 5.53
N GLU A 682 56.06 -31.73 5.03
CA GLU A 682 57.08 -32.66 4.55
C GLU A 682 57.71 -33.48 5.68
N ILE A 683 58.02 -34.76 5.42
CA ILE A 683 58.68 -35.64 6.38
C ILE A 683 60.18 -35.29 6.47
N GLU A 684 60.62 -34.80 7.63
CA GLU A 684 61.98 -34.28 7.84
C GLU A 684 63.09 -35.35 7.86
N SER A 685 62.79 -36.61 8.18
CA SER A 685 63.80 -37.68 8.27
C SER A 685 64.09 -38.35 6.93
N ASP A 686 65.34 -38.31 6.45
CA ASP A 686 65.74 -38.87 5.14
C ASP A 686 65.43 -40.37 4.97
N LEU A 687 65.66 -41.19 6.00
CA LEU A 687 65.39 -42.64 5.94
C LEU A 687 63.89 -42.94 5.98
N TYR A 688 63.15 -42.23 6.83
CA TYR A 688 61.71 -42.40 6.97
C TYR A 688 60.98 -41.89 5.72
N ARG A 689 61.47 -40.79 5.14
CA ARG A 689 61.01 -40.23 3.86
C ARG A 689 61.23 -41.21 2.71
N PHE A 690 62.38 -41.89 2.64
CA PHE A 690 62.62 -42.91 1.62
C PHE A 690 61.64 -44.09 1.72
N LEU A 691 61.46 -44.65 2.92
CA LEU A 691 60.54 -45.76 3.15
C LEU A 691 59.07 -45.38 2.92
N TYR A 692 58.67 -44.21 3.40
CA TYR A 692 57.34 -43.65 3.18
C TYR A 692 57.06 -43.45 1.69
N ASN A 693 57.98 -42.81 0.96
CA ASN A 693 57.83 -42.57 -0.48
C ASN A 693 57.72 -43.89 -1.28
N ALA A 694 58.52 -44.91 -0.93
CA ALA A 694 58.43 -46.22 -1.56
C ALA A 694 57.05 -46.88 -1.33
N LEU A 695 56.54 -46.83 -0.10
CA LEU A 695 55.22 -47.37 0.25
C LEU A 695 54.08 -46.59 -0.44
N VAL A 696 54.19 -45.26 -0.50
CA VAL A 696 53.24 -44.39 -1.21
C VAL A 696 53.20 -44.72 -2.71
N VAL A 697 54.36 -44.91 -3.34
CA VAL A 697 54.45 -45.30 -4.77
C VAL A 697 53.78 -46.65 -4.99
N ILE A 698 54.09 -47.65 -4.17
CA ILE A 698 53.50 -48.98 -4.26
C ILE A 698 51.98 -48.92 -4.06
N ALA A 699 51.51 -48.22 -3.03
CA ALA A 699 50.09 -48.10 -2.73
C ALA A 699 49.33 -47.35 -3.86
N ASN A 700 49.94 -46.34 -4.47
CA ASN A 700 49.36 -45.61 -5.59
C ASN A 700 49.29 -46.45 -6.88
N ILE A 701 50.32 -47.26 -7.17
CA ILE A 701 50.31 -48.22 -8.30
C ILE A 701 49.19 -49.25 -8.09
N ILE A 702 49.11 -49.84 -6.90
CA ILE A 702 48.09 -50.85 -6.57
C ILE A 702 46.68 -50.24 -6.69
N SER A 703 46.44 -49.07 -6.11
CA SER A 703 45.14 -48.39 -6.22
C SER A 703 44.77 -48.05 -7.68
N CYS A 704 45.72 -47.53 -8.47
CA CYS A 704 45.44 -47.17 -9.87
C CYS A 704 45.06 -48.40 -10.71
N ILE A 705 45.75 -49.53 -10.50
CA ILE A 705 45.46 -50.80 -11.18
C ILE A 705 44.09 -51.35 -10.75
N LEU A 706 43.80 -51.37 -9.45
CA LEU A 706 42.55 -51.93 -8.91
C LEU A 706 41.30 -51.17 -9.35
N PHE A 707 41.41 -49.85 -9.57
CA PHE A 707 40.29 -49.00 -9.99
C PHE A 707 40.33 -48.63 -11.49
N LEU A 708 41.18 -49.29 -12.29
CA LEU A 708 41.38 -49.00 -13.71
C LEU A 708 41.57 -47.49 -13.99
N GLY A 709 42.23 -46.77 -13.08
CA GLY A 709 42.44 -45.33 -13.15
C GLY A 709 41.20 -44.44 -12.95
N GLY A 710 39.97 -44.98 -12.87
CA GLY A 710 38.74 -44.19 -12.77
C GLY A 710 38.65 -43.36 -11.48
N ALA A 711 38.98 -43.97 -10.34
CA ALA A 711 39.00 -43.28 -9.05
C ALA A 711 40.08 -42.18 -9.01
N ASN A 712 41.24 -42.42 -9.62
CA ASN A 712 42.33 -41.46 -9.73
C ASN A 712 41.98 -40.27 -10.64
N GLY A 713 41.24 -40.53 -11.74
CA GLY A 713 40.71 -39.48 -12.63
C GLY A 713 39.69 -38.58 -11.93
N TYR A 714 38.73 -39.16 -11.20
CA TYR A 714 37.78 -38.38 -10.39
C TYR A 714 38.48 -37.55 -9.32
N LYS A 715 39.50 -38.10 -8.65
CA LYS A 715 40.32 -37.37 -7.67
C LYS A 715 41.08 -36.20 -8.30
N TYR A 716 41.70 -36.41 -9.45
CA TYR A 716 42.40 -35.36 -10.19
C TYR A 716 41.45 -34.23 -10.57
N TYR A 717 40.25 -34.56 -11.05
CA TYR A 717 39.21 -33.57 -11.32
C TYR A 717 38.85 -32.75 -10.07
N LYS A 718 38.68 -33.39 -8.90
CA LYS A 718 38.29 -32.70 -7.66
C LYS A 718 39.41 -31.89 -6.99
N THR A 719 40.66 -32.35 -7.06
CA THR A 719 41.75 -31.83 -6.21
C THR A 719 42.98 -31.36 -6.97
N GLY A 720 43.04 -31.58 -8.29
CA GLY A 720 44.23 -31.34 -9.11
C GLY A 720 45.35 -32.39 -8.93
N ASN A 721 45.12 -33.44 -8.13
CA ASN A 721 46.10 -34.49 -7.84
C ASN A 721 45.58 -35.89 -8.18
N PHE A 722 46.37 -36.63 -8.96
CA PHE A 722 46.01 -37.96 -9.46
C PHE A 722 46.28 -39.09 -8.45
N TRP A 723 47.23 -38.91 -7.53
CA TRP A 723 47.72 -39.97 -6.66
C TRP A 723 47.08 -39.91 -5.28
N PHE A 724 46.68 -41.06 -4.71
CA PHE A 724 45.91 -41.14 -3.46
C PHE A 724 46.71 -40.89 -2.19
N PHE A 725 47.95 -41.39 -2.10
CA PHE A 725 48.69 -41.46 -0.83
C PHE A 725 49.84 -40.45 -0.69
N ASN A 726 49.96 -39.49 -1.59
CA ASN A 726 51.08 -38.53 -1.60
C ASN A 726 50.86 -37.26 -0.77
N GLN A 727 49.73 -37.15 -0.07
CA GLN A 727 49.33 -35.98 0.70
C GLN A 727 48.40 -36.37 1.85
N THR A 728 48.27 -35.52 2.86
CA THR A 728 47.31 -35.71 3.94
C THR A 728 45.88 -35.42 3.49
N ARG A 729 44.90 -36.03 4.17
CA ARG A 729 43.47 -35.76 3.94
C ARG A 729 43.11 -34.27 4.08
N SER A 730 43.71 -33.59 5.06
CA SER A 730 43.52 -32.15 5.27
C SER A 730 44.14 -31.31 4.14
N GLY A 731 45.27 -31.76 3.58
CA GLY A 731 45.86 -31.15 2.39
C GLY A 731 45.00 -31.31 1.14
N GLU A 732 44.24 -32.40 1.00
CA GLU A 732 43.30 -32.55 -0.13
C GLU A 732 42.12 -31.59 -0.01
N GLU A 733 41.58 -31.43 1.20
CA GLU A 733 40.47 -30.52 1.46
C GLU A 733 40.84 -29.05 1.20
N ILE A 734 42.09 -28.64 1.47
CA ILE A 734 42.57 -27.29 1.12
C ILE A 734 42.68 -27.10 -0.39
N ARG A 735 43.17 -28.12 -1.13
CA ARG A 735 43.27 -28.08 -2.60
C ARG A 735 41.89 -28.06 -3.27
N GLU A 736 40.96 -28.90 -2.79
CA GLU A 736 39.56 -28.89 -3.24
C GLU A 736 38.91 -27.53 -2.95
N LEU A 737 39.10 -26.99 -1.74
CA LEU A 737 38.58 -25.66 -1.39
C LEU A 737 39.14 -24.57 -2.30
N ASN A 738 40.43 -24.63 -2.64
CA ASN A 738 41.06 -23.65 -3.53
C ASN A 738 40.43 -23.65 -4.92
N LYS A 739 40.18 -24.84 -5.47
CA LYS A 739 39.49 -25.02 -6.76
C LYS A 739 38.03 -24.56 -6.69
N ASP A 740 37.31 -24.93 -5.64
CA ASP A 740 35.93 -24.52 -5.40
C ASP A 740 35.80 -22.99 -5.31
N VAL A 741 36.74 -22.31 -4.64
CA VAL A 741 36.77 -20.84 -4.56
C VAL A 741 36.99 -20.24 -5.94
N LEU A 742 37.93 -20.77 -6.74
CA LEU A 742 38.15 -20.32 -8.12
C LEU A 742 36.91 -20.46 -9.00
N GLU A 743 36.25 -21.63 -8.98
CA GLU A 743 35.01 -21.86 -9.75
C GLU A 743 33.90 -20.87 -9.36
N LEU A 744 33.82 -20.52 -8.07
CA LEU A 744 32.83 -19.58 -7.57
C LEU A 744 33.15 -18.12 -7.88
N ILE A 745 34.38 -17.75 -8.25
CA ILE A 745 34.76 -16.35 -8.52
C ILE A 745 35.14 -16.06 -9.98
N ASP A 746 35.46 -17.08 -10.79
CA ASP A 746 35.91 -16.94 -12.20
C ASP A 746 35.14 -17.90 -13.13
N LEU A 747 34.03 -17.42 -13.71
CA LEU A 747 33.15 -18.21 -14.60
C LEU A 747 33.59 -18.18 -16.08
N GLU A 748 34.37 -17.18 -16.51
CA GLU A 748 34.75 -17.04 -17.94
C GLU A 748 35.92 -17.96 -18.34
N HIS A 749 36.61 -18.57 -17.37
CA HIS A 749 37.79 -19.43 -17.61
C HIS A 749 37.64 -20.87 -17.08
N SER A 750 36.44 -21.29 -16.67
CA SER A 750 36.19 -22.65 -16.19
C SER A 750 36.11 -23.69 -17.32
N ASP A 751 35.86 -23.27 -18.57
CA ASP A 751 35.68 -24.14 -19.74
C ASP A 751 37.00 -24.73 -20.30
N ASP A 752 38.17 -24.17 -19.98
CA ASP A 752 39.46 -24.61 -20.53
C ASP A 752 39.93 -25.99 -20.02
N ASN A 753 39.24 -26.59 -19.05
CA ASN A 753 39.54 -27.93 -18.54
C ASN A 753 38.66 -29.06 -19.11
N GLU A 754 37.67 -28.76 -19.98
CA GLU A 754 36.76 -29.78 -20.52
C GLU A 754 37.37 -30.64 -21.66
N LEU A 755 38.54 -30.26 -22.21
CA LEU A 755 39.06 -30.85 -23.44
C LEU A 755 39.88 -32.16 -23.29
N CYS A 756 40.01 -32.74 -22.09
CA CYS A 756 40.87 -33.93 -21.89
C CYS A 756 40.17 -35.26 -21.57
N PHE A 757 38.83 -35.34 -21.56
CA PHE A 757 38.13 -36.62 -21.26
C PHE A 757 37.25 -37.19 -22.39
N SER A 758 37.18 -36.57 -23.57
CA SER A 758 36.41 -37.10 -24.71
C SER A 758 37.23 -37.93 -25.72
N LEU A 759 38.55 -38.11 -25.54
CA LEU A 759 39.41 -38.79 -26.52
C LEU A 759 39.92 -40.20 -26.11
N ALA A 760 39.52 -40.75 -24.96
CA ALA A 760 40.00 -42.07 -24.52
C ALA A 760 39.00 -43.23 -24.71
N TRP A 761 37.77 -42.99 -25.19
CA TRP A 761 36.74 -44.04 -25.38
C TRP A 761 36.23 -44.17 -26.82
N CYS A 762 37.02 -43.71 -27.79
CA CYS A 762 36.81 -43.95 -29.22
C CYS A 762 38.13 -44.27 -29.92
N GLN A 763 38.81 -45.34 -29.49
CA GLN A 763 39.79 -46.09 -30.31
C GLN A 763 40.26 -47.34 -29.55
N MET A 764 39.39 -48.35 -29.43
CA MET A 764 39.80 -49.76 -29.39
C MET A 764 38.64 -50.60 -29.96
N SER A 765 38.68 -50.78 -31.27
CA SER A 765 38.27 -52.03 -31.93
C SER A 765 39.37 -53.07 -31.73
#